data_AF-A0A949QZ38-F1
#
_entry.id   AF-A0A949QZ38-F1
#
_cell.length_a   1.000
_cell.length_b   1.000
_cell.length_c   1.000
_cell.angle_alpha   90.00
_cell.angle_beta   90.00
_cell.angle_gamma   90.00
#
_symmetry.space_group_name_H-M   'P 1'
#
loop_
_entity.id
_entity.type
_entity.pdbx_description
1 polymer ?
#
loop_
_entity_poly.entity_id
_entity_poly.type
_entity_poly.pdbx_seq_one_letter_code
_entity_poly.pdbx_strand_id
1 'polypeptide(L)'
;MPKRKYLTPNIMHDAPLSNNKAADFYFDEFAITLARLIASPATETPLAIGINGAWGSGKTSLLLRVKGMLDQPKANRAYAEGAENFRVCKTVWFDAWKYNDEDKLLVALARVILQAMRRDGFMNKLKAWIEDPKQSSYDVIAMFINAFEASFGGLGAEFKFKLDPKKHEQPSPFEKYTAFFDYFDEAFNALLKSWVGDDGVLVIFIDDLDRCLPAKTVQTLEAIKLFLDKSGCVFVLGADTKIVQTAVEKHYENAGITGESAKDYLEKVIQIRFDIPPIVEKAMENYLKAQDKSKVDEVMLKRWGALVAAAEVNPRRVKNVINDLNLQWYMAVNSGQAEGVNKDDFICWQALMRAAPAKFAAQIMDIEDVNLRHNFLMDALKWQKGSAEEQETVRGFFKDYEARDSRRLRGVLKQVSFSEDFTPEALDSMIYLSAPPAKPTPPAQTDSPAEKIEVVSEEALIEKGAEALTRGEGRGMTARDSNRLTVGGIEFVKIPKGSFLMGSKQENEIAYDGEKPQQSVDLAYDYWMARFILTNEQYAEFFGNRKHPVSDWQKKKDHPAVNVSWDDAMEYCKWFNQTHQGELKAAGNLILRLPTEAEWEKAARGTYANEWPWGNDFDPKKCNTAEGKKGGTTPVGAYSSLGGDSPYGCADMVGNVWEWTHTLFKKYPYAAGDGREDEASRARRVLRGGSFLNNQRLARCPFRNNYDPGNRYDDIGFRVCVLPHHTSGI
;
A
#
# COMPACT_ATOMS: atom_id res chain seq x y z
N MET A 1 22.28 40.52 -2.93
CA MET A 1 21.15 39.57 -3.16
C MET A 1 19.98 40.00 -2.31
N PRO A 2 18.74 40.06 -2.84
CA PRO A 2 17.57 40.33 -2.01
C PRO A 2 17.48 39.27 -0.90
N LYS A 3 17.08 39.67 0.32
CA LYS A 3 16.87 38.74 1.44
C LYS A 3 15.81 37.72 1.03
N ARG A 4 16.20 36.44 0.95
CA ARG A 4 15.27 35.34 0.65
C ARG A 4 14.21 35.29 1.75
N LYS A 5 12.95 35.56 1.41
CA LYS A 5 11.83 35.52 2.35
C LYS A 5 11.34 34.07 2.45
N TYR A 6 11.65 33.41 3.56
CA TYR A 6 11.14 32.07 3.82
C TYR A 6 9.64 32.11 4.09
N LEU A 7 8.92 31.16 3.47
CA LEU A 7 7.50 30.93 3.71
C LEU A 7 7.33 29.82 4.75
N THR A 8 6.36 29.98 5.64
CA THR A 8 6.03 29.00 6.68
C THR A 8 4.79 28.19 6.27
N PRO A 9 4.84 26.85 6.25
CA PRO A 9 3.67 26.03 5.95
C PRO A 9 2.65 26.09 7.09
N ASN A 10 1.35 26.09 6.74
CA ASN A 10 0.28 25.94 7.72
C ASN A 10 -0.08 24.47 7.89
N ILE A 11 -0.33 24.06 9.14
CA ILE A 11 -0.65 22.67 9.47
C ILE A 11 -2.06 22.50 10.04
N MET A 12 -2.63 21.33 9.81
CA MET A 12 -3.82 20.82 10.46
C MET A 12 -3.42 20.19 11.80
N HIS A 13 -4.07 20.62 12.88
CA HIS A 13 -3.81 20.05 14.20
C HIS A 13 -4.45 18.66 14.36
N ASP A 14 -3.72 17.75 14.97
CA ASP A 14 -4.20 16.41 15.35
C ASP A 14 -4.94 16.43 16.71
N ALA A 15 -5.76 17.46 16.93
CA ALA A 15 -6.71 17.48 18.03
C ALA A 15 -8.01 16.78 17.62
N PRO A 16 -8.71 16.10 18.56
CA PRO A 16 -10.10 15.69 18.38
C PRO A 16 -10.98 16.87 17.96
N LEU A 17 -12.05 16.57 17.21
CA LEU A 17 -12.99 17.62 16.78
C LEU A 17 -13.82 18.05 18.00
N SER A 18 -13.79 19.34 18.33
CA SER A 18 -14.59 19.94 19.40
C SER A 18 -15.95 20.44 18.87
N ASN A 19 -16.89 20.65 19.80
CA ASN A 19 -18.32 20.88 19.59
C ASN A 19 -18.75 21.98 18.60
N ASN A 20 -17.83 22.83 18.11
CA ASN A 20 -18.16 24.00 17.28
C ASN A 20 -17.56 23.97 15.87
N LYS A 21 -17.05 22.83 15.38
CA LYS A 21 -16.49 22.74 14.02
C LYS A 21 -17.48 22.06 13.06
N ALA A 22 -17.84 22.74 11.98
CA ALA A 22 -18.83 22.34 10.97
C ALA A 22 -18.50 21.07 10.14
N ALA A 23 -17.48 20.32 10.52
CA ALA A 23 -16.88 19.27 9.69
C ALA A 23 -17.10 17.89 10.35
N ASP A 24 -18.36 17.61 10.65
CA ASP A 24 -18.75 16.48 11.47
C ASP A 24 -19.07 15.29 10.59
N PHE A 25 -18.35 14.19 10.81
CA PHE A 25 -18.53 12.88 10.17
C PHE A 25 -19.87 12.23 10.57
N TYR A 26 -20.94 13.03 10.67
CA TYR A 26 -22.27 12.70 11.15
C TYR A 26 -22.31 12.16 12.59
N PHE A 27 -21.32 12.53 13.41
CA PHE A 27 -21.24 12.10 14.81
C PHE A 27 -22.30 12.73 15.72
N ASP A 28 -22.92 13.83 15.33
CA ASP A 28 -23.91 14.51 16.17
C ASP A 28 -25.16 13.65 16.41
N GLU A 29 -25.66 12.95 15.39
CA GLU A 29 -26.82 12.06 15.54
C GLU A 29 -26.54 10.92 16.54
N PHE A 30 -25.33 10.35 16.46
CA PHE A 30 -24.88 9.33 17.40
C PHE A 30 -24.68 9.90 18.81
N ALA A 31 -24.04 11.07 18.91
CA ALA A 31 -23.78 11.73 20.17
C ALA A 31 -25.08 12.14 20.89
N ILE A 32 -26.05 12.69 20.15
CA ILE A 32 -27.38 13.05 20.67
C ILE A 32 -28.07 11.80 21.21
N THR A 33 -28.10 10.71 20.44
CA THR A 33 -28.75 9.46 20.87
C THR A 33 -28.12 8.90 22.13
N LEU A 34 -26.78 8.81 22.18
CA LEU A 34 -26.04 8.33 23.35
C LEU A 34 -26.24 9.24 24.56
N ALA A 35 -26.17 10.56 24.39
CA ALA A 35 -26.38 11.51 25.48
C ALA A 35 -27.81 11.43 26.02
N ARG A 36 -28.83 11.29 25.16
CA ARG A 36 -30.24 11.13 25.57
C ARG A 36 -30.49 9.81 26.28
N LEU A 37 -29.88 8.72 25.82
CA LEU A 37 -29.91 7.44 26.52
C LEU A 37 -29.36 7.62 27.95
N ILE A 38 -28.19 8.24 28.10
CA ILE A 38 -27.58 8.48 29.40
C ILE A 38 -28.43 9.40 30.29
N ALA A 39 -28.99 10.47 29.73
CA ALA A 39 -29.75 11.48 30.46
C ALA A 39 -31.23 11.12 30.71
N SER A 40 -31.72 10.04 30.12
CA SER A 40 -33.10 9.58 30.31
C SER A 40 -33.29 8.96 31.70
N PRO A 41 -34.28 9.40 32.52
CA PRO A 41 -34.60 8.77 33.80
C PRO A 41 -35.06 7.32 33.65
N ALA A 42 -35.59 6.94 32.48
CA ALA A 42 -36.00 5.56 32.20
C ALA A 42 -34.81 4.61 31.97
N THR A 43 -33.58 5.13 31.88
CA THR A 43 -32.39 4.30 31.69
C THR A 43 -31.82 3.86 33.03
N GLU A 44 -31.93 2.58 33.31
CA GLU A 44 -31.39 1.97 34.52
C GLU A 44 -29.87 2.07 34.58
N THR A 45 -29.34 2.09 35.79
CA THR A 45 -27.91 2.08 36.09
C THR A 45 -27.63 0.97 37.09
N PRO A 46 -26.43 0.38 37.11
CA PRO A 46 -25.21 0.75 36.38
C PRO A 46 -25.28 0.47 34.87
N LEU A 47 -24.68 1.36 34.07
CA LEU A 47 -24.64 1.23 32.61
C LEU A 47 -23.21 1.36 32.06
N ALA A 48 -22.77 0.43 31.23
CA ALA A 48 -21.51 0.48 30.49
C ALA A 48 -21.75 0.50 28.98
N ILE A 49 -21.29 1.57 28.32
CA ILE A 49 -21.35 1.78 26.89
C ILE A 49 -19.93 1.71 26.32
N GLY A 50 -19.67 0.76 25.43
CA GLY A 50 -18.41 0.64 24.69
C GLY A 50 -18.54 1.26 23.30
N ILE A 51 -17.74 2.28 23.03
CA ILE A 51 -17.55 2.89 21.70
C ILE A 51 -16.32 2.25 21.05
N ASN A 52 -16.58 1.35 20.11
CA ASN A 52 -15.53 0.63 19.41
C ASN A 52 -15.16 1.28 18.07
N GLY A 53 -13.87 1.30 17.76
CA GLY A 53 -13.38 1.73 16.46
C GLY A 53 -11.86 1.67 16.34
N ALA A 54 -11.38 1.54 15.11
CA ALA A 54 -9.95 1.52 14.80
C ALA A 54 -9.25 2.82 15.22
N TRP A 55 -7.93 2.80 15.30
CA TRP A 55 -7.14 3.98 15.64
C TRP A 55 -7.38 5.14 14.65
N GLY A 56 -7.67 6.32 15.18
CA GLY A 56 -7.98 7.51 14.38
C GLY A 56 -9.40 7.55 13.77
N SER A 57 -10.30 6.62 14.11
CA SER A 57 -11.69 6.60 13.62
C SER A 57 -12.56 7.75 14.15
N GLY A 58 -12.16 8.39 15.24
CA GLY A 58 -12.90 9.49 15.87
C GLY A 58 -13.53 9.20 17.23
N LYS A 59 -13.17 8.09 17.91
CA LYS A 59 -13.66 7.71 19.25
C LYS A 59 -13.66 8.87 20.25
N THR A 60 -12.50 9.48 20.50
CA THR A 60 -12.35 10.63 21.40
C THR A 60 -13.25 11.80 21.00
N SER A 61 -13.39 12.08 19.69
CA SER A 61 -14.27 13.15 19.21
C SER A 61 -15.74 12.87 19.54
N LEU A 62 -16.21 11.63 19.39
CA LEU A 62 -17.57 11.24 19.76
C LEU A 62 -17.79 11.32 21.28
N LEU A 63 -16.85 10.82 22.09
CA LEU A 63 -16.91 10.90 23.56
C LEU A 63 -17.00 12.36 24.05
N LEU A 64 -16.17 13.25 23.50
CA LEU A 64 -16.18 14.67 23.86
C LEU A 64 -17.51 15.37 23.50
N ARG A 65 -18.16 14.95 22.40
CA ARG A 65 -19.49 15.47 22.01
C ARG A 65 -20.57 15.03 22.99
N VAL A 66 -20.62 13.73 23.31
CA VAL A 66 -21.56 13.21 24.32
C VAL A 66 -21.36 13.94 25.64
N LYS A 67 -20.10 14.06 26.11
CA LYS A 67 -19.77 14.81 27.33
C LYS A 67 -20.25 16.26 27.26
N GLY A 68 -20.00 16.94 26.15
CA GLY A 68 -20.42 18.33 25.95
C GLY A 68 -21.93 18.54 26.03
N MET A 69 -22.71 17.61 25.46
CA MET A 69 -24.18 17.63 25.55
C MET A 69 -24.67 17.42 26.98
N LEU A 70 -24.04 16.51 27.73
CA LEU A 70 -24.37 16.26 29.14
C LEU A 70 -23.99 17.44 30.05
N ASP A 71 -22.82 18.05 29.84
CA ASP A 71 -22.35 19.20 30.62
C ASP A 71 -23.12 20.49 30.32
N GLN A 72 -23.53 20.68 29.06
CA GLN A 72 -24.21 21.89 28.60
C GLN A 72 -25.50 21.55 27.82
N PRO A 73 -26.55 21.04 28.49
CA PRO A 73 -27.76 20.57 27.82
C PRO A 73 -28.44 21.59 26.92
N LYS A 74 -28.33 22.87 27.27
CA LYS A 74 -28.95 23.99 26.53
C LYS A 74 -28.14 24.46 25.32
N ALA A 75 -26.88 24.03 25.17
CA ALA A 75 -26.00 24.49 24.10
C ALA A 75 -26.29 23.85 22.74
N ASN A 76 -26.88 22.64 22.71
CA ASN A 76 -27.28 21.96 21.48
C ASN A 76 -28.81 21.85 21.41
N ARG A 77 -29.43 22.54 20.44
CA ARG A 77 -30.90 22.63 20.32
C ARG A 77 -31.57 21.27 20.08
N ALA A 78 -30.98 20.41 19.24
CA ALA A 78 -31.54 19.09 18.93
C ALA A 78 -31.47 18.14 20.14
N TYR A 79 -30.39 18.23 20.92
CA TYR A 79 -30.31 17.53 22.21
C TYR A 79 -31.32 18.06 23.23
N ALA A 80 -31.45 19.39 23.34
CA ALA A 80 -32.32 20.07 24.30
C ALA A 80 -33.83 19.88 24.03
N GLU A 81 -34.22 19.42 22.84
CA GLU A 81 -35.62 19.24 22.48
C GLU A 81 -36.27 18.14 23.35
N GLY A 82 -37.27 18.51 24.15
CA GLY A 82 -37.91 17.62 25.13
C GLY A 82 -37.09 17.34 26.39
N ALA A 83 -36.07 18.16 26.70
CA ALA A 83 -35.16 17.97 27.84
C ALA A 83 -35.77 18.26 29.23
N GLU A 84 -37.07 18.59 29.33
CA GLU A 84 -37.74 18.86 30.63
C GLU A 84 -37.68 17.68 31.60
N ASN A 85 -37.39 16.48 31.10
CA ASN A 85 -37.31 15.23 31.87
C ASN A 85 -35.90 14.63 31.95
N PHE A 86 -34.82 15.34 31.62
CA PHE A 86 -33.47 14.76 31.78
C PHE A 86 -33.00 14.77 33.23
N ARG A 87 -32.43 13.66 33.67
CA ARG A 87 -31.78 13.56 34.99
C ARG A 87 -30.48 14.36 35.02
N VAL A 88 -30.07 14.76 36.22
CA VAL A 88 -28.80 15.45 36.44
C VAL A 88 -27.65 14.51 36.07
N CYS A 89 -26.78 14.96 35.17
CA CYS A 89 -25.58 14.22 34.77
C CYS A 89 -24.33 14.99 35.20
N LYS A 90 -23.45 14.39 36.01
CA LYS A 90 -22.12 14.91 36.29
C LYS A 90 -21.09 14.09 35.55
N THR A 91 -20.22 14.74 34.77
CA THR A 91 -19.26 14.03 33.91
C THR A 91 -17.84 14.06 34.45
N VAL A 92 -17.13 12.96 34.24
CA VAL A 92 -15.70 12.79 34.57
C VAL A 92 -14.97 12.24 33.36
N TRP A 93 -13.75 12.72 33.10
CA TRP A 93 -12.89 12.22 32.03
C TRP A 93 -11.67 11.52 32.61
N PHE A 94 -11.50 10.25 32.27
CA PHE A 94 -10.40 9.40 32.70
C PHE A 94 -9.63 8.89 31.48
N ASP A 95 -8.41 9.39 31.31
CA ASP A 95 -7.49 8.96 30.27
C ASP A 95 -6.60 7.86 30.86
N ALA A 96 -6.90 6.60 30.54
CA ALA A 96 -6.29 5.45 31.20
C ALA A 96 -4.77 5.40 31.02
N TRP A 97 -4.29 5.84 29.84
CA TRP A 97 -2.87 5.81 29.49
C TRP A 97 -2.03 6.78 30.34
N LYS A 98 -2.58 7.90 30.81
CA LYS A 98 -1.86 8.87 31.66
C LYS A 98 -1.48 8.33 33.04
N TYR A 99 -2.08 7.22 33.46
CA TYR A 99 -1.86 6.61 34.77
C TYR A 99 -1.16 5.26 34.65
N ASN A 100 -0.41 5.04 33.56
CA ASN A 100 0.30 3.79 33.32
C ASN A 100 1.35 3.46 34.42
N ASP A 101 1.89 4.50 35.06
CA ASP A 101 2.88 4.39 36.15
C ASP A 101 2.24 4.26 37.56
N GLU A 102 0.91 4.36 37.67
CA GLU A 102 0.22 4.21 38.97
C GLU A 102 0.01 2.72 39.27
N ASP A 103 0.40 2.27 40.47
CA ASP A 103 0.31 0.87 40.89
C ASP A 103 -1.13 0.35 40.89
N LYS A 104 -2.10 1.21 41.23
CA LYS A 104 -3.53 0.87 41.32
C LYS A 104 -4.39 1.91 40.59
N LEU A 105 -4.90 1.56 39.41
CA LEU A 105 -5.73 2.46 38.57
C LEU A 105 -7.02 2.95 39.25
N LEU A 106 -7.56 2.16 40.18
CA LEU A 106 -8.70 2.55 41.02
C LEU A 106 -8.40 3.86 41.80
N VAL A 107 -7.16 4.03 42.29
CA VAL A 107 -6.68 5.23 42.98
C VAL A 107 -6.71 6.43 42.07
N ALA A 108 -6.21 6.28 40.86
CA ALA A 108 -6.25 7.33 39.86
C ALA A 108 -7.70 7.72 39.53
N LEU A 109 -8.59 6.75 39.32
CA LEU A 109 -10.00 7.03 38.98
C LEU A 109 -10.73 7.75 40.12
N ALA A 110 -10.60 7.27 41.37
CA ALA A 110 -11.20 7.94 42.53
C ALA A 110 -10.67 9.37 42.70
N ARG A 111 -9.36 9.59 42.51
CA ARG A 111 -8.74 10.92 42.55
C ARG A 111 -9.37 11.85 41.51
N VAL A 112 -9.57 11.38 40.28
CA VAL A 112 -10.19 12.17 39.21
C VAL A 112 -11.65 12.52 39.55
N ILE A 113 -12.42 11.59 40.12
CA ILE A 113 -13.80 11.83 40.57
C ILE A 113 -13.83 12.91 41.67
N LEU A 114 -12.99 12.79 42.69
CA LEU A 114 -12.88 13.79 43.78
C LEU A 114 -12.45 15.17 43.26
N GLN A 115 -11.54 15.22 42.28
CA GLN A 115 -11.16 16.48 41.63
C GLN A 115 -12.34 17.11 40.88
N ALA A 116 -13.17 16.31 40.21
CA ALA A 116 -14.37 16.81 39.53
C ALA A 116 -15.40 17.37 40.52
N MET A 117 -15.67 16.66 41.62
CA MET A 117 -16.52 17.15 42.72
C MET A 117 -16.03 18.49 43.27
N ARG A 118 -14.71 18.64 43.46
CA ARG A 118 -14.10 19.90 43.92
C ARG A 118 -14.28 21.04 42.92
N ARG A 119 -14.09 20.79 41.62
CA ARG A 119 -14.27 21.80 40.56
C ARG A 119 -15.71 22.27 40.44
N ASP A 120 -16.67 21.40 40.71
CA ASP A 120 -18.11 21.70 40.72
C ASP A 120 -18.55 22.46 42.00
N GLY A 121 -17.61 22.77 42.90
CA GLY A 121 -17.88 23.50 44.14
C GLY A 121 -18.62 22.69 45.21
N PHE A 122 -18.88 21.40 44.95
CA PHE A 122 -19.58 20.49 45.86
C PHE A 122 -18.86 20.39 47.22
N MET A 123 -17.53 20.30 47.21
CA MET A 123 -16.71 20.24 48.42
C MET A 123 -16.87 21.47 49.33
N ASN A 124 -17.17 22.64 48.76
CA ASN A 124 -17.40 23.87 49.53
C ASN A 124 -18.82 23.90 50.13
N LYS A 125 -19.82 23.40 49.37
CA LYS A 125 -21.19 23.22 49.88
C LYS A 125 -21.23 22.19 51.02
N LEU A 126 -20.43 21.13 50.90
CA LEU A 126 -20.39 20.05 51.89
C LEU A 126 -19.61 20.43 53.15
N LYS A 127 -18.55 21.25 53.06
CA LYS A 127 -17.92 21.86 54.25
C LYS A 127 -18.90 22.71 55.06
N ALA A 128 -19.72 23.51 54.38
CA ALA A 128 -20.77 24.31 55.03
C ALA A 128 -21.88 23.42 55.66
N TRP A 129 -22.09 22.21 55.14
CA TRP A 129 -23.04 21.22 55.65
C TRP A 129 -22.48 20.42 56.83
N ILE A 130 -21.18 20.10 56.83
CA ILE A 130 -20.44 19.44 57.91
C ILE A 130 -20.29 20.34 59.15
N GLU A 131 -20.26 21.67 58.96
CA GLU A 131 -20.18 22.66 60.04
C GLU A 131 -21.55 22.99 60.69
N ASP A 132 -22.67 22.40 60.21
CA ASP A 132 -24.02 22.58 60.79
C ASP A 132 -24.23 21.69 62.05
N PRO A 133 -24.46 22.27 63.24
CA PRO A 133 -24.59 21.52 64.49
C PRO A 133 -25.84 20.62 64.61
N LYS A 134 -26.80 20.69 63.67
CA LYS A 134 -28.11 20.02 63.78
C LYS A 134 -28.27 18.74 62.95
N GLN A 135 -27.25 18.24 62.27
CA GLN A 135 -27.33 17.00 61.51
C GLN A 135 -26.37 15.93 62.04
N SER A 136 -26.77 14.65 61.99
CA SER A 136 -25.95 13.54 62.49
C SER A 136 -24.67 13.44 61.67
N SER A 137 -23.54 13.74 62.29
CA SER A 137 -22.24 13.84 61.63
C SER A 137 -21.69 12.45 61.29
N TYR A 138 -22.07 11.92 60.12
CA TYR A 138 -21.20 11.05 59.36
C TYR A 138 -20.54 11.94 58.31
N ASP A 139 -19.25 12.22 58.46
CA ASP A 139 -18.49 12.88 57.39
C ASP A 139 -18.26 11.81 56.31
N VAL A 140 -19.25 11.60 55.44
CA VAL A 140 -19.25 10.57 54.39
C VAL A 140 -18.03 10.72 53.46
N ILE A 141 -17.53 11.95 53.30
CA ILE A 141 -16.29 12.23 52.56
C ILE A 141 -15.09 11.69 53.33
N ALA A 142 -14.99 11.98 54.63
CA ALA A 142 -13.96 11.40 55.49
C ALA A 142 -14.01 9.88 55.51
N MET A 143 -15.23 9.34 55.55
CA MET A 143 -15.52 7.92 55.55
C MET A 143 -14.98 7.27 54.28
N PHE A 144 -15.32 7.85 53.13
CA PHE A 144 -14.84 7.44 51.83
C PHE A 144 -13.32 7.56 51.72
N ILE A 145 -12.73 8.70 52.11
CA ILE A 145 -11.29 8.94 52.05
C ILE A 145 -10.52 8.00 52.96
N ASN A 146 -10.94 7.84 54.22
CA ASN A 146 -10.28 6.94 55.18
C ASN A 146 -10.39 5.48 54.75
N ALA A 147 -11.56 5.04 54.26
CA ALA A 147 -11.72 3.72 53.66
C ALA A 147 -10.73 3.53 52.48
N PHE A 148 -10.63 4.56 51.64
CA PHE A 148 -9.79 4.52 50.46
C PHE A 148 -8.29 4.51 50.79
N GLU A 149 -7.84 5.37 51.70
CA GLU A 149 -6.44 5.46 52.14
C GLU A 149 -5.98 4.17 52.83
N ALA A 150 -6.84 3.57 53.68
CA ALA A 150 -6.53 2.33 54.39
C ALA A 150 -6.29 1.15 53.43
N SER A 151 -7.00 1.10 52.31
CA SER A 151 -6.96 -0.04 51.37
C SER A 151 -5.99 0.12 50.21
N PHE A 152 -5.71 1.37 49.81
CA PHE A 152 -5.01 1.65 48.56
C PHE A 152 -3.76 2.51 48.69
N GLY A 153 -3.45 3.02 49.89
CA GLY A 153 -2.35 3.97 50.10
C GLY A 153 -2.80 5.40 49.79
N GLY A 154 -2.31 6.35 50.58
CA GLY A 154 -2.86 7.71 50.71
C GLY A 154 -3.11 8.48 49.41
N LEU A 155 -4.12 9.35 49.42
CA LEU A 155 -4.34 10.34 48.37
C LEU A 155 -3.31 11.47 48.60
N GLY A 156 -2.43 11.75 47.64
CA GLY A 156 -1.28 12.68 47.80
C GLY A 156 -1.59 14.02 48.49
N ALA A 157 -0.53 14.76 48.88
CA ALA A 157 -0.58 15.89 49.83
C ALA A 157 -1.67 16.96 49.61
N GLU A 158 -2.21 17.10 48.41
CA GLU A 158 -3.32 18.01 48.05
C GLU A 158 -4.69 17.63 48.67
N PHE A 159 -4.86 16.41 49.17
CA PHE A 159 -6.13 15.88 49.72
C PHE A 159 -6.10 15.64 51.24
N LYS A 160 -5.15 16.22 52.00
CA LYS A 160 -5.14 16.09 53.46
C LYS A 160 -6.32 16.83 54.11
N PHE A 161 -7.39 16.11 54.44
CA PHE A 161 -8.48 16.60 55.29
C PHE A 161 -8.08 16.47 56.77
N LYS A 162 -8.30 17.50 57.58
CA LYS A 162 -8.14 17.41 59.04
C LYS A 162 -9.34 16.65 59.61
N LEU A 163 -9.20 15.34 59.71
CA LEU A 163 -10.24 14.45 60.23
C LEU A 163 -9.79 13.90 61.57
N ASP A 164 -10.66 13.96 62.57
CA ASP A 164 -10.41 13.41 63.91
C ASP A 164 -10.66 11.89 63.86
N PRO A 165 -9.63 11.04 63.89
CA PRO A 165 -9.78 9.59 63.70
C PRO A 165 -10.56 8.92 64.83
N LYS A 166 -10.69 9.58 65.99
CA LYS A 166 -11.23 8.99 67.22
C LYS A 166 -12.76 8.99 67.31
N LYS A 167 -13.47 9.51 66.31
CA LYS A 167 -14.95 9.64 66.35
C LYS A 167 -15.73 8.45 65.77
N HIS A 168 -15.04 7.48 65.15
CA HIS A 168 -15.68 6.33 64.47
C HIS A 168 -14.99 4.99 64.77
N GLU A 169 -14.56 4.77 66.01
CA GLU A 169 -14.14 3.44 66.47
C GLU A 169 -15.36 2.65 66.97
N GLN A 170 -16.04 1.95 66.06
CA GLN A 170 -16.81 0.75 66.40
C GLN A 170 -16.28 -0.39 65.52
N PRO A 171 -15.75 -1.48 66.09
CA PRO A 171 -15.16 -2.56 65.32
C PRO A 171 -16.26 -3.43 64.68
N SER A 172 -16.13 -3.70 63.38
CA SER A 172 -16.97 -4.65 62.65
C SER A 172 -16.63 -6.11 63.03
N PRO A 173 -17.62 -7.01 63.27
CA PRO A 173 -17.36 -8.40 63.65
C PRO A 173 -16.96 -9.36 62.51
N PHE A 174 -16.42 -8.89 61.37
CA PHE A 174 -15.98 -9.78 60.30
C PHE A 174 -14.63 -9.34 59.68
N GLU A 175 -13.56 -10.04 60.06
CA GLU A 175 -12.27 -10.01 59.35
C GLU A 175 -12.38 -10.75 58.02
N LYS A 176 -12.28 -10.00 56.90
CA LYS A 176 -11.77 -10.34 55.55
C LYS A 176 -12.51 -9.48 54.53
N TYR A 177 -11.77 -8.83 53.62
CA TYR A 177 -12.12 -8.10 52.39
C TYR A 177 -13.58 -7.66 52.09
N THR A 178 -14.60 -8.47 52.34
CA THR A 178 -16.03 -8.22 52.12
C THR A 178 -16.56 -6.99 52.88
N ALA A 179 -16.27 -6.86 54.19
CA ALA A 179 -16.75 -5.73 54.99
C ALA A 179 -16.17 -4.37 54.56
N PHE A 180 -14.99 -4.38 53.92
CA PHE A 180 -14.40 -3.17 53.35
C PHE A 180 -15.14 -2.69 52.11
N PHE A 181 -15.46 -3.62 51.19
CA PHE A 181 -16.22 -3.28 50.00
C PHE A 181 -17.61 -2.78 50.38
N ASP A 182 -18.29 -3.45 51.32
CA ASP A 182 -19.59 -3.00 51.82
C ASP A 182 -19.55 -1.56 52.38
N TYR A 183 -18.49 -1.22 53.14
CA TYR A 183 -18.30 0.11 53.71
C TYR A 183 -17.92 1.18 52.68
N PHE A 184 -17.01 0.85 51.75
CA PHE A 184 -16.66 1.73 50.64
C PHE A 184 -17.88 1.99 49.74
N ASP A 185 -18.69 0.96 49.52
CA ASP A 185 -19.90 1.02 48.70
C ASP A 185 -20.95 1.94 49.32
N GLU A 186 -21.21 1.79 50.62
CA GLU A 186 -22.13 2.65 51.35
C GLU A 186 -21.65 4.11 51.34
N ALA A 187 -20.36 4.34 51.60
CA ALA A 187 -19.75 5.66 51.58
C ALA A 187 -19.83 6.32 50.19
N PHE A 188 -19.49 5.57 49.15
CA PHE A 188 -19.51 6.05 47.77
C PHE A 188 -20.94 6.34 47.30
N ASN A 189 -21.91 5.47 47.60
CA ASN A 189 -23.31 5.67 47.24
C ASN A 189 -23.90 6.91 47.92
N ALA A 190 -23.62 7.10 49.22
CA ALA A 190 -24.05 8.28 49.95
C ALA A 190 -23.41 9.56 49.40
N LEU A 191 -22.11 9.50 49.06
CA LEU A 191 -21.39 10.61 48.45
C LEU A 191 -21.95 10.97 47.06
N LEU A 192 -22.21 9.94 46.24
CA LEU A 192 -22.75 10.06 44.90
C LEU A 192 -24.14 10.70 44.93
N LYS A 193 -25.08 10.14 45.71
CA LYS A 193 -26.43 10.70 45.88
C LYS A 193 -26.40 12.16 46.32
N SER A 194 -25.50 12.51 47.23
CA SER A 194 -25.33 13.89 47.69
C SER A 194 -24.88 14.83 46.56
N TRP A 195 -24.07 14.34 45.62
CA TRP A 195 -23.53 15.15 44.52
C TRP A 195 -24.48 15.27 43.33
N VAL A 196 -25.09 14.15 42.90
CA VAL A 196 -25.91 14.11 41.67
C VAL A 196 -27.41 14.13 41.94
N GLY A 197 -27.86 13.91 43.18
CA GLY A 197 -29.28 13.74 43.55
C GLY A 197 -29.74 12.28 43.46
N ASP A 198 -30.97 12.00 43.94
CA ASP A 198 -31.50 10.62 44.04
C ASP A 198 -31.66 9.92 42.68
N ASP A 199 -32.05 10.68 41.64
CA ASP A 199 -32.23 10.18 40.27
C ASP A 199 -31.07 10.56 39.33
N GLY A 200 -30.04 11.23 39.85
CA GLY A 200 -28.90 11.71 39.07
C GLY A 200 -27.88 10.62 38.78
N VAL A 201 -26.99 10.89 37.81
CA VAL A 201 -25.92 9.95 37.43
C VAL A 201 -24.55 10.61 37.32
N LEU A 202 -23.53 9.85 37.72
CA LEU A 202 -22.13 10.11 37.43
C LEU A 202 -21.73 9.38 36.15
N VAL A 203 -21.32 10.14 35.14
CA VAL A 203 -20.92 9.64 33.82
C VAL A 203 -19.39 9.70 33.70
N ILE A 204 -18.74 8.55 33.60
CA ILE A 204 -17.29 8.40 33.55
C ILE A 204 -16.89 8.02 32.13
N PHE A 205 -16.25 8.95 31.43
CA PHE A 205 -15.65 8.73 30.12
C PHE A 205 -14.26 8.14 30.29
N ILE A 206 -14.03 6.99 29.66
CA ILE A 206 -12.73 6.30 29.67
C ILE A 206 -12.20 6.29 28.24
N ASP A 207 -11.05 6.92 28.03
CA ASP A 207 -10.42 7.02 26.70
C ASP A 207 -8.98 6.48 26.69
N ASP A 208 -8.46 6.23 25.48
CA ASP A 208 -7.10 5.73 25.22
C ASP A 208 -6.75 4.41 25.94
N LEU A 209 -7.75 3.59 26.25
CA LEU A 209 -7.57 2.25 26.83
C LEU A 209 -6.77 1.32 25.90
N ASP A 210 -6.91 1.52 24.59
CA ASP A 210 -6.17 0.82 23.53
C ASP A 210 -4.69 1.23 23.44
N ARG A 211 -4.23 2.20 24.23
CA ARG A 211 -2.80 2.58 24.34
C ARG A 211 -2.12 2.01 25.59
N CYS A 212 -2.88 1.39 26.48
CA CYS A 212 -2.35 0.85 27.73
C CYS A 212 -1.60 -0.47 27.51
N LEU A 213 -0.67 -0.79 28.44
CA LEU A 213 -0.08 -2.13 28.50
C LEU A 213 -1.16 -3.17 28.83
N PRO A 214 -1.04 -4.44 28.35
CA PRO A 214 -2.05 -5.48 28.56
C PRO A 214 -2.56 -5.61 30.01
N ALA A 215 -1.64 -5.64 30.98
CA ALA A 215 -1.99 -5.72 32.39
C ALA A 215 -2.76 -4.49 32.88
N LYS A 216 -2.45 -3.30 32.38
CA LYS A 216 -3.15 -2.06 32.75
C LYS A 216 -4.51 -1.95 32.10
N THR A 217 -4.66 -2.44 30.87
CA THR A 217 -5.97 -2.59 30.22
C THR A 217 -6.90 -3.45 31.07
N VAL A 218 -6.44 -4.62 31.52
CA VAL A 218 -7.23 -5.51 32.39
C VAL A 218 -7.51 -4.88 33.75
N GLN A 219 -6.51 -4.29 34.41
CA GLN A 219 -6.72 -3.57 35.68
C GLN A 219 -7.74 -2.42 35.54
N THR A 220 -7.78 -1.73 34.40
CA THR A 220 -8.79 -0.70 34.13
C THR A 220 -10.18 -1.33 34.03
N LEU A 221 -10.33 -2.43 33.30
CA LEU A 221 -11.61 -3.15 33.17
C LEU A 221 -12.08 -3.73 34.51
N GLU A 222 -11.17 -4.22 35.35
CA GLU A 222 -11.47 -4.67 36.72
C GLU A 222 -11.89 -3.51 37.62
N ALA A 223 -11.18 -2.38 37.55
CA ALA A 223 -11.56 -1.17 38.28
C ALA A 223 -12.95 -0.67 37.87
N ILE A 224 -13.25 -0.70 36.56
CA ILE A 224 -14.58 -0.40 36.04
C ILE A 224 -15.60 -1.37 36.64
N LYS A 225 -15.34 -2.68 36.62
CA LYS A 225 -16.25 -3.70 37.18
C LYS A 225 -16.61 -3.43 38.65
N LEU A 226 -15.65 -3.00 39.47
CA LEU A 226 -15.88 -2.65 40.87
C LEU A 226 -16.86 -1.47 41.05
N PHE A 227 -16.88 -0.53 40.10
CA PHE A 227 -17.86 0.55 40.06
C PHE A 227 -19.14 0.19 39.27
N LEU A 228 -19.09 -0.81 38.38
CA LEU A 228 -20.23 -1.29 37.59
C LEU A 228 -21.26 -2.05 38.39
N ASP A 229 -21.03 -2.33 39.68
CA ASP A 229 -22.08 -2.84 40.57
C ASP A 229 -22.83 -1.69 41.29
N LYS A 230 -22.54 -0.41 40.96
CA LYS A 230 -23.09 0.77 41.66
C LYS A 230 -24.19 1.47 40.87
N SER A 231 -25.38 1.50 41.45
CA SER A 231 -26.48 2.33 40.96
C SER A 231 -26.08 3.80 40.97
N GLY A 232 -26.39 4.53 39.90
CA GLY A 232 -26.01 5.94 39.70
C GLY A 232 -24.74 6.15 38.88
N CYS A 233 -24.07 5.09 38.41
CA CYS A 233 -22.87 5.21 37.56
C CYS A 233 -23.14 4.80 36.10
N VAL A 234 -22.59 5.57 35.17
CA VAL A 234 -22.55 5.27 33.74
C VAL A 234 -21.12 5.36 33.24
N PHE A 235 -20.63 4.33 32.58
CA PHE A 235 -19.30 4.29 31.96
C PHE A 235 -19.43 4.38 30.44
N VAL A 236 -18.63 5.24 29.82
CA VAL A 236 -18.55 5.35 28.35
C VAL A 236 -17.09 5.15 27.94
N LEU A 237 -16.78 4.00 27.35
CA LEU A 237 -15.43 3.55 27.05
C LEU A 237 -15.12 3.68 25.56
N GLY A 238 -14.11 4.48 25.19
CA GLY A 238 -13.55 4.48 23.84
C GLY A 238 -12.36 3.55 23.74
N ALA A 239 -12.47 2.48 22.96
CA ALA A 239 -11.34 1.55 22.75
C ALA A 239 -11.43 0.83 21.39
N ASP A 240 -10.31 0.32 20.90
CA ASP A 240 -10.32 -0.71 19.86
C ASP A 240 -10.53 -2.08 20.52
N THR A 241 -11.69 -2.70 20.29
CA THR A 241 -12.04 -3.97 20.91
C THR A 241 -11.03 -5.07 20.61
N LYS A 242 -10.40 -5.10 19.43
CA LYS A 242 -9.41 -6.13 19.10
C LYS A 242 -8.15 -5.99 19.95
N ILE A 243 -7.66 -4.75 20.11
CA ILE A 243 -6.49 -4.47 20.96
C ILE A 243 -6.78 -4.84 22.41
N VAL A 244 -7.97 -4.49 22.90
CA VAL A 244 -8.38 -4.85 24.26
C VAL A 244 -8.51 -6.37 24.42
N GLN A 245 -9.08 -7.10 23.46
CA GLN A 245 -9.15 -8.56 23.49
C GLN A 245 -7.77 -9.20 23.54
N THR A 246 -6.83 -8.78 22.68
CA THR A 246 -5.44 -9.25 22.73
C THR A 246 -4.78 -8.95 24.09
N ALA A 247 -5.10 -7.81 24.70
CA ALA A 247 -4.60 -7.48 26.02
C ALA A 247 -5.14 -8.43 27.11
N VAL A 248 -6.43 -8.79 27.06
CA VAL A 248 -7.03 -9.78 27.99
C VAL A 248 -6.41 -11.16 27.78
N GLU A 249 -6.32 -11.63 26.53
CA GLU A 249 -5.70 -12.91 26.18
C GLU A 249 -4.28 -13.01 26.76
N LYS A 250 -3.45 -11.98 26.53
CA LYS A 250 -2.07 -11.96 27.01
C LYS A 250 -1.95 -11.87 28.52
N HIS A 251 -2.88 -11.21 29.20
CA HIS A 251 -2.87 -11.12 30.66
C HIS A 251 -3.19 -12.46 31.33
N TYR A 252 -4.08 -13.24 30.71
CA TYR A 252 -4.55 -14.53 31.23
C TYR A 252 -3.97 -15.75 30.49
N GLU A 253 -2.88 -15.58 29.75
CA GLU A 253 -2.23 -16.64 28.96
C GLU A 253 -1.87 -17.86 29.83
N ASN A 254 -1.35 -17.61 31.04
CA ASN A 254 -1.00 -18.66 32.02
C ASN A 254 -2.22 -19.40 32.62
N ALA A 255 -3.42 -18.85 32.46
CA ALA A 255 -4.68 -19.44 32.93
C ALA A 255 -5.43 -20.20 31.82
N GLY A 256 -4.86 -20.29 30.61
CA GLY A 256 -5.45 -21.05 29.49
C GLY A 256 -6.64 -20.36 28.81
N ILE A 257 -6.79 -19.05 28.96
CA ILE A 257 -7.86 -18.26 28.34
C ILE A 257 -7.62 -18.12 26.83
N THR A 258 -8.60 -18.50 26.02
CA THR A 258 -8.62 -18.36 24.54
C THR A 258 -9.34 -17.08 24.11
N GLY A 259 -9.30 -16.73 22.81
CA GLY A 259 -9.94 -15.51 22.31
C GLY A 259 -11.47 -15.44 22.45
N GLU A 260 -12.17 -16.58 22.51
CA GLU A 260 -13.62 -16.60 22.83
C GLU A 260 -13.87 -16.16 24.27
N SER A 261 -13.07 -16.63 25.23
CA SER A 261 -13.19 -16.19 26.64
C SER A 261 -12.81 -14.73 26.88
N ALA A 262 -11.94 -14.14 26.04
CA ALA A 262 -11.65 -12.70 26.08
C ALA A 262 -12.80 -11.85 25.55
N LYS A 263 -13.55 -12.35 24.55
CA LYS A 263 -14.78 -11.72 24.08
C LYS A 263 -15.87 -11.78 25.15
N ASP A 264 -16.08 -12.94 25.77
CA ASP A 264 -17.03 -13.12 26.88
C ASP A 264 -16.69 -12.23 28.08
N TYR A 265 -15.41 -12.02 28.35
CA TYR A 265 -14.95 -11.09 29.38
C TYR A 265 -15.42 -9.66 29.12
N LEU A 266 -15.30 -9.19 27.87
CA LEU A 266 -15.77 -7.85 27.50
C LEU A 266 -17.29 -7.73 27.48
N GLU A 267 -18.01 -8.77 27.06
CA GLU A 267 -19.48 -8.79 27.11
C GLU A 267 -20.02 -8.72 28.55
N LYS A 268 -19.25 -9.19 29.55
CA LYS A 268 -19.58 -9.03 30.98
C LYS A 268 -19.35 -7.61 31.51
N VAL A 269 -18.49 -6.82 30.88
CA VAL A 269 -18.14 -5.47 31.34
C VAL A 269 -18.90 -4.41 30.53
N ILE A 270 -19.13 -4.63 29.24
CA ILE A 270 -19.76 -3.68 28.32
C ILE A 270 -21.17 -4.17 27.98
N GLN A 271 -22.19 -3.50 28.50
CA GLN A 271 -23.60 -3.85 28.27
C GLN A 271 -24.11 -3.39 26.91
N ILE A 272 -23.69 -2.20 26.46
CA ILE A 272 -24.06 -1.65 25.14
C ILE A 272 -22.80 -1.44 24.33
N ARG A 273 -22.76 -2.03 23.13
CA ARG A 273 -21.66 -1.83 22.19
C ARG A 273 -22.13 -1.00 21.00
N PHE A 274 -21.41 0.07 20.72
CA PHE A 274 -21.58 0.88 19.52
C PHE A 274 -20.28 0.84 18.72
N ASP A 275 -20.31 0.21 17.55
CA ASP A 275 -19.22 0.25 16.59
C ASP A 275 -19.34 1.52 15.75
N ILE A 276 -18.34 2.40 15.79
CA ILE A 276 -18.32 3.62 14.98
C ILE A 276 -18.35 3.21 13.50
N PRO A 277 -19.34 3.66 12.72
CA PRO A 277 -19.43 3.32 11.32
C PRO A 277 -18.23 3.87 10.54
N PRO A 278 -17.81 3.19 9.46
CA PRO A 278 -16.73 3.68 8.62
C PRO A 278 -17.08 5.05 8.05
N ILE A 279 -16.11 5.97 8.06
CA ILE A 279 -16.30 7.30 7.48
C ILE A 279 -16.39 7.15 5.97
N VAL A 280 -17.46 7.67 5.38
CA VAL A 280 -17.65 7.67 3.93
C VAL A 280 -16.80 8.75 3.26
N GLU A 281 -16.35 8.50 2.04
CA GLU A 281 -15.49 9.44 1.28
C GLU A 281 -16.12 10.83 1.16
N LYS A 282 -17.45 10.92 0.97
CA LYS A 282 -18.17 12.19 0.86
C LYS A 282 -18.09 13.04 2.13
N ALA A 283 -18.09 12.39 3.31
CA ALA A 283 -17.92 13.08 4.58
C ALA A 283 -16.50 13.63 4.70
N MET A 284 -15.50 12.91 4.19
CA MET A 284 -14.12 13.39 4.13
C MET A 284 -13.94 14.56 3.14
N GLU A 285 -14.60 14.52 1.99
CA GLU A 285 -14.61 15.65 1.05
C GLU A 285 -15.18 16.92 1.71
N ASN A 286 -16.33 16.80 2.37
CA ASN A 286 -16.94 17.92 3.10
C ASN A 286 -16.03 18.42 4.22
N TYR A 287 -15.38 17.50 4.94
CA TYR A 287 -14.41 17.83 5.98
C TYR A 287 -13.25 18.69 5.43
N LEU A 288 -12.70 18.31 4.28
CA LEU A 288 -11.61 19.04 3.62
C LEU A 288 -12.06 20.41 3.10
N LYS A 289 -13.26 20.50 2.50
CA LYS A 289 -13.84 21.76 2.02
C LYS A 289 -14.10 22.77 3.13
N ALA A 290 -14.37 22.30 4.35
CA ALA A 290 -14.59 23.15 5.51
C ALA A 290 -13.29 23.68 6.14
N GLN A 291 -12.10 23.24 5.68
CA GLN A 291 -10.83 23.71 6.20
C GLN A 291 -10.44 25.09 5.65
N ASP A 292 -9.59 25.78 6.40
CA ASP A 292 -8.99 27.04 5.98
C ASP A 292 -8.18 26.85 4.69
N LYS A 293 -8.39 27.72 3.69
CA LYS A 293 -7.71 27.67 2.38
C LYS A 293 -6.19 27.79 2.47
N SER A 294 -5.66 28.36 3.56
CA SER A 294 -4.22 28.41 3.83
C SER A 294 -3.63 27.06 4.25
N LYS A 295 -4.48 26.10 4.65
CA LYS A 295 -4.13 24.73 5.03
C LYS A 295 -4.47 23.73 3.94
N VAL A 296 -5.63 23.89 3.30
CA VAL A 296 -6.12 23.06 2.20
C VAL A 296 -6.51 23.97 1.05
N ASP A 297 -5.60 24.16 0.11
CA ASP A 297 -5.84 25.03 -1.04
C ASP A 297 -6.71 24.39 -2.12
N GLU A 298 -7.05 25.16 -3.15
CA GLU A 298 -7.93 24.72 -4.23
C GLU A 298 -7.35 23.58 -5.09
N VAL A 299 -6.01 23.49 -5.19
CA VAL A 299 -5.34 22.41 -5.93
C VAL A 299 -5.45 21.10 -5.14
N MET A 300 -5.24 21.15 -3.82
CA MET A 300 -5.47 19.99 -2.94
C MET A 300 -6.93 19.56 -2.95
N LEU A 301 -7.88 20.51 -2.92
CA LEU A 301 -9.31 20.20 -3.00
C LEU A 301 -9.70 19.56 -4.34
N LYS A 302 -9.11 19.98 -5.46
CA LYS A 302 -9.31 19.32 -6.77
C LYS A 302 -8.88 17.85 -6.73
N ARG A 303 -7.84 17.52 -5.94
CA ARG A 303 -7.27 16.16 -5.81
C ARG A 303 -7.66 15.43 -4.52
N TRP A 304 -8.74 15.86 -3.85
CA TRP A 304 -9.16 15.28 -2.57
C TRP A 304 -9.30 13.75 -2.62
N GLY A 305 -9.84 13.19 -3.72
CA GLY A 305 -10.05 11.75 -3.88
C GLY A 305 -8.73 10.97 -3.83
N ALA A 306 -7.69 11.47 -4.48
CA ALA A 306 -6.36 10.87 -4.45
C ALA A 306 -5.72 10.94 -3.05
N LEU A 307 -5.87 12.09 -2.37
CA LEU A 307 -5.36 12.29 -1.01
C LEU A 307 -6.03 11.36 0.01
N VAL A 308 -7.34 11.18 -0.11
CA VAL A 308 -8.14 10.29 0.75
C VAL A 308 -7.84 8.82 0.45
N ALA A 309 -7.71 8.44 -0.82
CA ALA A 309 -7.28 7.09 -1.22
C ALA A 309 -5.87 6.76 -0.69
N ALA A 310 -4.96 7.74 -0.72
CA ALA A 310 -3.61 7.59 -0.16
C ALA A 310 -3.62 7.43 1.37
N ALA A 311 -4.65 7.90 2.07
CA ALA A 311 -4.76 7.92 3.53
C ALA A 311 -5.72 6.88 4.15
N GLU A 312 -6.34 5.99 3.35
CA GLU A 312 -7.32 5.00 3.80
C GLU A 312 -8.53 5.59 4.57
N VAL A 313 -9.19 6.61 4.02
CA VAL A 313 -10.41 7.26 4.57
C VAL A 313 -10.39 7.42 6.11
N ASN A 314 -9.26 7.86 6.64
CA ASN A 314 -9.04 8.06 8.07
C ASN A 314 -8.68 9.53 8.34
N PRO A 315 -9.44 10.26 9.17
CA PRO A 315 -9.25 11.69 9.38
C PRO A 315 -7.82 12.07 9.81
N ARG A 316 -7.24 11.30 10.75
CA ARG A 316 -5.88 11.54 11.23
C ARG A 316 -4.86 11.33 10.13
N ARG A 317 -5.00 10.24 9.36
CA ARG A 317 -4.08 9.96 8.24
C ARG A 317 -4.20 11.01 7.14
N VAL A 318 -5.40 11.46 6.81
CA VAL A 318 -5.63 12.53 5.81
C VAL A 318 -4.97 13.83 6.25
N LYS A 319 -5.12 14.23 7.52
CA LYS A 319 -4.41 15.40 8.08
C LYS A 319 -2.90 15.27 7.92
N ASN A 320 -2.34 14.10 8.24
CA ASN A 320 -0.90 13.86 8.10
C ASN A 320 -0.45 13.98 6.64
N VAL A 321 -1.22 13.44 5.69
CA VAL A 321 -0.93 13.60 4.25
C VAL A 321 -0.88 15.08 3.87
N ILE A 322 -1.88 15.86 4.27
CA ILE A 322 -1.94 17.30 3.95
C ILE A 322 -0.78 18.06 4.58
N ASN A 323 -0.46 17.77 5.84
CA ASN A 323 0.66 18.40 6.54
C ASN A 323 1.99 18.08 5.87
N ASP A 324 2.21 16.81 5.50
CA ASP A 324 3.42 16.37 4.80
C ASP A 324 3.55 17.07 3.44
N LEU A 325 2.45 17.19 2.68
CA LEU A 325 2.41 17.90 1.40
C LEU A 325 2.72 19.39 1.55
N ASN A 326 2.11 20.05 2.52
CA ASN A 326 2.40 21.45 2.81
C ASN A 326 3.86 21.64 3.18
N LEU A 327 4.42 20.79 4.04
CA LEU A 327 5.82 20.87 4.43
C LEU A 327 6.74 20.71 3.21
N GLN A 328 6.58 19.64 2.44
CA GLN A 328 7.41 19.36 1.27
C GLN A 328 7.31 20.45 0.20
N TRP A 329 6.09 20.94 -0.09
CA TRP A 329 5.90 22.03 -1.05
C TRP A 329 6.60 23.31 -0.61
N TYR A 330 6.46 23.71 0.66
CA TYR A 330 7.12 24.90 1.17
C TYR A 330 8.64 24.74 1.26
N MET A 331 9.15 23.52 1.54
CA MET A 331 10.58 23.23 1.43
C MET A 331 11.08 23.46 0.01
N ALA A 332 10.39 22.95 -1.00
CA ALA A 332 10.71 23.14 -2.41
C ALA A 332 10.64 24.61 -2.85
N VAL A 333 9.63 25.36 -2.39
CA VAL A 333 9.52 26.80 -2.67
C VAL A 333 10.67 27.58 -2.02
N ASN A 334 10.97 27.28 -0.75
CA ASN A 334 12.04 27.95 -0.01
C ASN A 334 13.43 27.64 -0.57
N SER A 335 13.65 26.43 -1.09
CA SER A 335 14.90 26.04 -1.76
C SER A 335 14.99 26.56 -3.20
N GLY A 336 13.85 26.90 -3.83
CA GLY A 336 13.74 27.29 -5.24
C GLY A 336 13.51 26.11 -6.18
N GLN A 337 13.50 24.88 -5.66
CA GLN A 337 13.28 23.66 -6.44
C GLN A 337 11.83 23.53 -6.96
N ALA A 338 10.88 24.31 -6.42
CA ALA A 338 9.50 24.34 -6.93
C ALA A 338 9.34 25.18 -8.23
N GLU A 339 10.37 25.89 -8.69
CA GLU A 339 10.31 26.67 -9.93
C GLU A 339 10.10 25.73 -11.14
N GLY A 340 9.09 26.00 -11.96
CA GLY A 340 8.71 25.16 -13.10
C GLY A 340 7.95 23.87 -12.72
N VAL A 341 7.70 23.61 -11.44
CA VAL A 341 6.99 22.40 -10.99
C VAL A 341 5.49 22.67 -10.88
N ASN A 342 4.69 21.90 -11.61
CA ASN A 342 3.24 21.95 -11.49
C ASN A 342 2.79 21.36 -10.13
N LYS A 343 2.13 22.17 -9.30
CA LYS A 343 1.67 21.76 -7.97
C LYS A 343 0.63 20.62 -8.01
N ASP A 344 -0.22 20.59 -9.04
CA ASP A 344 -1.24 19.54 -9.23
C ASP A 344 -0.58 18.19 -9.46
N ASP A 345 0.46 18.15 -10.31
CA ASP A 345 1.24 16.96 -10.60
C ASP A 345 2.07 16.52 -9.39
N PHE A 346 2.66 17.47 -8.66
CA PHE A 346 3.34 17.20 -7.39
C PHE A 346 2.41 16.51 -6.39
N ILE A 347 1.17 16.98 -6.24
CA ILE A 347 0.18 16.36 -5.35
C ILE A 347 -0.17 14.94 -5.83
N CYS A 348 -0.39 14.75 -7.14
CA CYS A 348 -0.64 13.43 -7.72
C CYS A 348 0.53 12.45 -7.46
N TRP A 349 1.76 12.90 -7.68
CA TRP A 349 2.99 12.14 -7.43
C TRP A 349 3.13 11.74 -5.95
N GLN A 350 2.95 12.69 -5.04
CA GLN A 350 3.06 12.42 -3.60
C GLN A 350 1.96 11.50 -3.08
N ALA A 351 0.72 11.66 -3.56
CA ALA A 351 -0.37 10.74 -3.24
C ALA A 351 -0.06 9.32 -3.72
N LEU A 352 0.51 9.18 -4.93
CA LEU A 352 0.91 7.90 -5.50
C LEU A 352 2.01 7.23 -4.68
N MET A 353 3.11 7.93 -4.43
CA MET A 353 4.28 7.38 -3.73
C MET A 353 3.96 6.98 -2.29
N ARG A 354 2.99 7.64 -1.65
CA ARG A 354 2.52 7.26 -0.31
C ARG A 354 1.61 6.03 -0.32
N ALA A 355 0.94 5.76 -1.43
CA ALA A 355 0.02 4.62 -1.59
C ALA A 355 0.69 3.39 -2.22
N ALA A 356 1.81 3.59 -2.92
CA ALA A 356 2.57 2.56 -3.59
C ALA A 356 3.19 1.56 -2.58
N PRO A 357 3.11 0.25 -2.84
CA PRO A 357 3.94 -0.74 -2.16
C PRO A 357 5.43 -0.41 -2.33
N ALA A 358 6.25 -0.82 -1.35
CA ALA A 358 7.70 -0.56 -1.38
C ALA A 358 8.37 -1.06 -2.67
N LYS A 359 7.94 -2.21 -3.22
CA LYS A 359 8.45 -2.75 -4.49
C LYS A 359 8.16 -1.83 -5.68
N PHE A 360 6.95 -1.28 -5.78
CA PHE A 360 6.56 -0.36 -6.85
C PHE A 360 7.34 0.96 -6.75
N ALA A 361 7.43 1.51 -5.54
CA ALA A 361 8.18 2.74 -5.30
C ALA A 361 9.67 2.56 -5.63
N ALA A 362 10.28 1.45 -5.18
CA ALA A 362 11.66 1.12 -5.51
C ALA A 362 11.86 0.99 -7.02
N GLN A 363 10.98 0.25 -7.72
CA GLN A 363 11.07 0.04 -9.16
C GLN A 363 11.09 1.35 -9.96
N ILE A 364 10.24 2.33 -9.61
CA ILE A 364 10.28 3.65 -10.28
C ILE A 364 11.63 4.33 -10.05
N MET A 365 12.10 4.36 -8.81
CA MET A 365 13.34 5.05 -8.45
C MET A 365 14.58 4.36 -9.05
N ASP A 366 14.48 3.06 -9.28
CA ASP A 366 15.55 2.20 -9.77
C ASP A 366 15.75 2.25 -11.29
N ILE A 367 14.79 2.77 -12.06
CA ILE A 367 14.92 2.90 -13.51
C ILE A 367 15.77 4.14 -13.80
N GLU A 368 17.00 3.96 -14.26
CA GLU A 368 17.93 5.06 -14.53
C GLU A 368 17.55 5.89 -15.77
N ASP A 369 17.06 5.24 -16.82
CA ASP A 369 16.58 5.92 -18.03
C ASP A 369 15.31 6.72 -17.72
N VAL A 370 15.43 8.04 -17.77
CA VAL A 370 14.35 8.98 -17.41
C VAL A 370 13.07 8.77 -18.24
N ASN A 371 13.20 8.42 -19.53
CA ASN A 371 12.06 8.18 -20.41
C ASN A 371 11.36 6.88 -20.03
N LEU A 372 12.12 5.81 -19.78
CA LEU A 372 11.55 4.54 -19.34
C LEU A 372 10.91 4.66 -17.95
N ARG A 373 11.49 5.46 -17.06
CA ARG A 373 10.92 5.74 -15.73
C ARG A 373 9.55 6.42 -15.85
N HIS A 374 9.48 7.44 -16.69
CA HIS A 374 8.22 8.12 -16.99
C HIS A 374 7.19 7.17 -17.62
N ASN A 375 7.62 6.39 -18.62
CA ASN A 375 6.76 5.40 -19.26
C ASN A 375 6.22 4.37 -18.27
N PHE A 376 7.01 3.92 -17.29
CA PHE A 376 6.53 2.99 -16.25
C PHE A 376 5.33 3.57 -15.50
N LEU A 377 5.41 4.84 -15.12
CA LEU A 377 4.32 5.53 -14.43
C LEU A 377 3.10 5.70 -15.35
N MET A 378 3.30 6.08 -16.61
CA MET A 378 2.21 6.22 -17.57
C MET A 378 1.54 4.88 -17.89
N ASP A 379 2.31 3.80 -17.98
CA ASP A 379 1.81 2.45 -18.18
C ASP A 379 1.05 1.94 -16.95
N ALA A 380 1.45 2.32 -15.74
CA ALA A 380 0.68 2.03 -14.53
C ALA A 380 -0.70 2.74 -14.54
N LEU A 381 -0.79 3.95 -15.12
CA LEU A 381 -2.07 4.65 -15.31
C LEU A 381 -2.94 3.97 -16.36
N LYS A 382 -2.35 3.57 -17.51
CA LYS A 382 -3.05 2.79 -18.54
C LYS A 382 -3.61 1.51 -17.96
N TRP A 383 -2.80 0.77 -17.20
CA TRP A 383 -3.20 -0.47 -16.54
C TRP A 383 -4.44 -0.27 -15.66
N GLN A 384 -4.49 0.82 -14.90
CA GLN A 384 -5.53 0.99 -13.89
C GLN A 384 -6.80 1.71 -14.40
N LYS A 385 -6.66 2.63 -15.36
CA LYS A 385 -7.78 3.48 -15.82
C LYS A 385 -7.76 3.80 -17.32
N GLY A 386 -6.85 3.21 -18.09
CA GLY A 386 -6.84 3.33 -19.54
C GLY A 386 -8.04 2.65 -20.19
N SER A 387 -8.24 2.90 -21.48
CA SER A 387 -9.17 2.17 -22.33
C SER A 387 -8.83 0.67 -22.37
N ALA A 388 -9.76 -0.16 -22.85
CA ALA A 388 -9.51 -1.60 -23.00
C ALA A 388 -8.29 -1.90 -23.88
N GLU A 389 -8.09 -1.09 -24.94
CA GLU A 389 -6.93 -1.20 -25.82
C GLU A 389 -5.63 -0.86 -25.09
N GLU A 390 -5.61 0.25 -24.34
CA GLU A 390 -4.43 0.65 -23.55
C GLU A 390 -4.10 -0.37 -22.46
N GLN A 391 -5.10 -0.88 -21.75
CA GLN A 391 -4.91 -1.92 -20.73
C GLN A 391 -4.32 -3.20 -21.33
N GLU A 392 -4.74 -3.59 -22.53
CA GLU A 392 -4.17 -4.74 -23.22
C GLU A 392 -2.69 -4.53 -23.59
N THR A 393 -2.27 -3.30 -23.92
CA THR A 393 -0.85 -3.01 -24.25
C THR A 393 0.11 -3.19 -23.07
N VAL A 394 -0.38 -3.00 -21.84
CA VAL A 394 0.40 -3.12 -20.60
C VAL A 394 0.02 -4.35 -19.79
N ARG A 395 -0.78 -5.24 -20.38
CA ARG A 395 -1.21 -6.48 -19.75
C ARG A 395 0.02 -7.29 -19.35
N GLY A 396 0.01 -7.83 -18.13
CA GLY A 396 1.12 -8.64 -17.63
C GLY A 396 2.22 -7.86 -16.90
N PHE A 397 2.40 -6.57 -17.17
CA PHE A 397 3.47 -5.75 -16.57
C PHE A 397 3.26 -5.50 -15.08
N PHE A 398 2.01 -5.40 -14.64
CA PHE A 398 1.63 -5.04 -13.26
C PHE A 398 0.93 -6.19 -12.51
N LYS A 399 1.13 -7.44 -12.93
CA LYS A 399 0.52 -8.63 -12.31
C LYS A 399 0.75 -8.70 -10.80
N ASP A 400 1.96 -8.41 -10.34
CA ASP A 400 2.32 -8.40 -8.92
C ASP A 400 1.51 -7.39 -8.10
N TYR A 401 0.92 -6.39 -8.76
CA TYR A 401 0.12 -5.33 -8.14
C TYR A 401 -1.40 -5.55 -8.26
N GLU A 402 -1.85 -6.68 -8.81
CA GLU A 402 -3.27 -7.04 -8.86
C GLU A 402 -3.81 -7.53 -7.50
N ALA A 403 -2.91 -7.95 -6.61
CA ALA A 403 -3.22 -8.49 -5.29
C ALA A 403 -3.86 -7.45 -4.34
N ARG A 404 -4.34 -7.95 -3.19
CA ARG A 404 -5.11 -7.16 -2.21
C ARG A 404 -4.25 -6.10 -1.50
N ASP A 405 -2.96 -6.36 -1.33
CA ASP A 405 -1.97 -5.45 -0.75
C ASP A 405 -1.78 -4.16 -1.57
N SER A 406 -1.98 -4.25 -2.88
CA SER A 406 -1.88 -3.13 -3.83
C SER A 406 -3.19 -2.37 -4.03
N ARG A 407 -4.20 -2.58 -3.17
CA ARG A 407 -5.50 -1.89 -3.27
C ARG A 407 -5.36 -0.36 -3.18
N ARG A 408 -4.44 0.15 -2.35
CA ARG A 408 -4.22 1.59 -2.18
C ARG A 408 -3.60 2.23 -3.41
N LEU A 409 -2.54 1.64 -3.94
CA LEU A 409 -1.93 2.03 -5.22
C LEU A 409 -3.00 2.14 -6.31
N ARG A 410 -3.79 1.09 -6.48
CA ARG A 410 -4.90 1.04 -7.43
C ARG A 410 -5.97 2.10 -7.17
N GLY A 411 -6.30 2.36 -5.90
CA GLY A 411 -7.23 3.43 -5.51
C GLY A 411 -6.74 4.81 -5.92
N VAL A 412 -5.46 5.11 -5.70
CA VAL A 412 -4.86 6.40 -6.07
C VAL A 412 -4.70 6.54 -7.58
N LEU A 413 -4.20 5.51 -8.28
CA LEU A 413 -4.06 5.51 -9.75
C LEU A 413 -5.38 5.79 -10.48
N LYS A 414 -6.53 5.41 -9.90
CA LYS A 414 -7.87 5.76 -10.43
C LYS A 414 -8.22 7.25 -10.30
N GLN A 415 -7.64 7.94 -9.32
CA GLN A 415 -7.99 9.31 -8.93
C GLN A 415 -7.00 10.35 -9.45
N VAL A 416 -5.77 9.94 -9.79
CA VAL A 416 -4.72 10.86 -10.27
C VAL A 416 -4.72 10.96 -11.79
N SER A 417 -4.31 12.11 -12.29
CA SER A 417 -3.96 12.35 -13.69
C SER A 417 -2.88 13.43 -13.71
N PHE A 418 -1.94 13.31 -14.62
CA PHE A 418 -0.87 14.28 -14.78
C PHE A 418 -1.17 15.23 -15.94
N SER A 419 -0.62 16.44 -15.88
CA SER A 419 -0.74 17.46 -16.92
C SER A 419 0.14 17.14 -18.14
N GLU A 420 -0.02 17.90 -19.22
CA GLU A 420 0.85 17.79 -20.42
C GLU A 420 2.30 18.18 -20.12
N ASP A 421 2.52 19.03 -19.10
CA ASP A 421 3.85 19.45 -18.64
C ASP A 421 4.55 18.40 -17.77
N PHE A 422 3.89 17.29 -17.48
CA PHE A 422 4.49 16.18 -16.73
C PHE A 422 5.40 15.35 -17.64
N THR A 423 6.57 15.90 -17.97
CA THR A 423 7.60 15.26 -18.80
C THR A 423 8.49 14.30 -18.00
N PRO A 424 9.35 13.50 -18.67
CA PRO A 424 10.37 12.70 -17.99
C PRO A 424 11.27 13.51 -17.03
N GLU A 425 11.68 14.71 -17.43
CA GLU A 425 12.50 15.61 -16.63
C GLU A 425 11.72 16.19 -15.45
N ALA A 426 10.41 16.44 -15.62
CA ALA A 426 9.55 16.89 -14.54
C ALA A 426 9.42 15.82 -13.45
N LEU A 427 9.22 14.55 -13.84
CA LEU A 427 9.20 13.42 -12.91
C LEU A 427 10.55 13.25 -12.20
N ASP A 428 11.66 13.29 -12.93
CA ASP A 428 13.01 13.20 -12.35
C ASP A 428 13.26 14.32 -11.34
N SER A 429 12.88 15.56 -11.67
CA SER A 429 12.97 16.69 -10.76
C SER A 429 12.10 16.53 -9.51
N MET A 430 10.89 15.97 -9.63
CA MET A 430 10.00 15.70 -8.49
C MET A 430 10.55 14.64 -7.54
N ILE A 431 11.29 13.65 -8.04
CA ILE A 431 11.97 12.64 -7.21
C ILE A 431 12.99 13.29 -6.28
N TYR A 432 13.70 14.33 -6.75
CA TYR A 432 14.74 15.03 -6.01
C TYR A 432 14.32 16.38 -5.42
N LEU A 433 13.02 16.70 -5.44
CA LEU A 433 12.47 18.03 -5.11
C LEU A 433 12.81 18.53 -3.69
N SER A 434 13.18 17.63 -2.78
CA SER A 434 13.61 17.94 -1.41
C SER A 434 15.01 17.44 -1.07
N ALA A 435 15.78 17.02 -2.08
CA ALA A 435 17.19 16.69 -1.90
C ALA A 435 17.98 17.97 -1.59
N PRO A 436 19.01 17.90 -0.72
CA PRO A 436 19.91 19.03 -0.51
C PRO A 436 20.47 19.51 -1.87
N PRO A 437 20.59 20.82 -2.11
CA PRO A 437 21.20 21.32 -3.33
C PRO A 437 22.60 20.72 -3.47
N ALA A 438 22.95 20.26 -4.68
CA ALA A 438 24.27 19.72 -4.95
C ALA A 438 25.35 20.72 -4.52
N LYS A 439 26.46 20.23 -3.94
CA LYS A 439 27.62 21.08 -3.67
C LYS A 439 28.06 21.70 -5.01
N PRO A 440 28.38 23.01 -5.07
CA PRO A 440 28.86 23.60 -6.30
C PRO A 440 30.10 22.85 -6.77
N THR A 441 30.02 22.29 -7.99
CA THR A 441 31.15 21.65 -8.65
C THR A 441 32.27 22.68 -8.77
N PRO A 442 33.52 22.37 -8.39
CA PRO A 442 34.65 23.26 -8.66
C PRO A 442 34.67 23.60 -10.15
N PRO A 443 34.97 24.86 -10.54
CA PRO A 443 35.01 25.23 -11.94
C PRO A 443 35.97 24.31 -12.69
N ALA A 444 35.46 23.74 -13.79
CA ALA A 444 36.25 22.91 -14.70
C ALA A 444 37.49 23.70 -15.14
N GLN A 445 38.67 23.12 -14.94
CA GLN A 445 39.90 23.62 -15.53
C GLN A 445 39.75 23.53 -17.05
N THR A 446 39.75 24.69 -17.68
CA THR A 446 39.78 24.85 -19.13
C THR A 446 41.17 24.47 -19.64
N ASP A 447 41.30 23.27 -20.18
CA ASP A 447 42.34 22.96 -21.15
C ASP A 447 41.69 22.83 -22.53
N SER A 448 42.25 23.53 -23.50
CA SER A 448 41.99 23.48 -24.94
C SER A 448 43.24 24.06 -25.62
N PRO A 449 43.55 23.79 -26.92
CA PRO A 449 42.77 23.07 -27.94
C PRO A 449 43.59 22.13 -28.88
N ALA A 450 42.90 21.40 -29.77
CA ALA A 450 43.22 21.11 -31.19
C ALA A 450 42.35 19.92 -31.66
N GLU A 451 41.80 19.77 -32.87
CA GLU A 451 41.53 20.63 -34.03
C GLU A 451 40.41 19.96 -34.86
N LYS A 452 39.80 20.71 -35.79
CA LYS A 452 38.55 20.44 -36.50
C LYS A 452 38.64 19.39 -37.63
N ILE A 453 37.53 18.70 -37.91
CA ILE A 453 37.11 18.38 -39.30
C ILE A 453 35.61 18.71 -39.44
N GLU A 454 35.28 19.34 -40.57
CA GLU A 454 34.03 20.02 -40.93
C GLU A 454 32.80 19.09 -41.04
N VAL A 455 31.67 19.64 -40.59
CA VAL A 455 30.31 19.19 -40.87
C VAL A 455 29.77 20.04 -42.03
N VAL A 456 29.27 19.40 -43.09
CA VAL A 456 28.42 20.07 -44.09
C VAL A 456 26.97 19.87 -43.68
N SER A 457 26.24 20.98 -43.66
CA SER A 457 24.91 21.20 -43.11
C SER A 457 23.77 20.54 -43.87
N GLU A 458 22.69 20.26 -43.12
CA GLU A 458 21.32 19.98 -43.56
C GLU A 458 20.78 21.06 -44.50
N GLU A 459 20.08 20.63 -45.56
CA GLU A 459 18.79 21.18 -46.03
C GLU A 459 18.48 20.59 -47.42
N ALA A 460 17.51 19.65 -47.50
CA ALA A 460 16.51 19.55 -48.58
C ALA A 460 15.70 18.23 -48.52
N LEU A 461 14.37 18.40 -48.58
CA LEU A 461 13.33 17.47 -49.06
C LEU A 461 12.52 16.65 -48.04
N ILE A 462 11.64 17.37 -47.33
CA ILE A 462 10.25 16.93 -47.11
C ILE A 462 9.38 17.70 -48.10
N GLU A 463 8.73 17.01 -49.04
CA GLU A 463 7.34 17.23 -49.50
C GLU A 463 7.11 16.53 -50.85
N LYS A 464 6.30 15.46 -50.83
CA LYS A 464 5.15 15.20 -51.73
C LYS A 464 4.70 13.75 -51.60
N GLY A 465 3.48 13.54 -51.12
CA GLY A 465 2.82 12.24 -51.23
C GLY A 465 1.69 11.93 -50.24
N ALA A 466 0.99 12.92 -49.70
CA ALA A 466 -0.34 12.69 -49.12
C ALA A 466 -1.42 13.01 -50.17
N GLU A 467 -2.45 12.16 -50.22
CA GLU A 467 -3.70 12.25 -51.00
C GLU A 467 -3.77 11.52 -52.36
N ALA A 468 -4.19 10.25 -52.30
CA ALA A 468 -5.08 9.65 -53.29
C ALA A 468 -5.95 8.53 -52.64
N LEU A 469 -7.08 8.98 -52.08
CA LEU A 469 -8.44 8.40 -52.17
C LEU A 469 -8.66 6.88 -51.98
N THR A 470 -9.27 6.57 -50.84
CA THR A 470 -10.57 5.87 -50.70
C THR A 470 -11.17 5.19 -51.94
N ARG A 471 -11.24 3.84 -51.90
CA ARG A 471 -12.47 3.02 -52.00
C ARG A 471 -12.08 1.57 -52.28
N GLY A 472 -12.43 0.69 -51.34
CA GLY A 472 -12.33 -0.75 -51.47
C GLY A 472 -13.11 -1.39 -50.34
N GLU A 473 -14.43 -1.36 -50.45
CA GLU A 473 -15.32 -2.18 -49.62
C GLU A 473 -15.02 -3.66 -49.90
N GLY A 474 -14.39 -4.32 -48.93
CA GLY A 474 -14.15 -5.77 -48.91
C GLY A 474 -14.63 -6.32 -47.57
N ARG A 475 -15.72 -7.08 -47.63
CA ARG A 475 -16.47 -7.65 -46.50
C ARG A 475 -15.61 -8.49 -45.54
N GLY A 476 -15.82 -8.24 -44.25
CA GLY A 476 -15.90 -9.27 -43.22
C GLY A 476 -14.58 -9.85 -42.70
N MET A 477 -13.94 -9.14 -41.78
CA MET A 477 -13.04 -9.76 -40.80
C MET A 477 -13.37 -9.17 -39.42
N THR A 478 -14.09 -9.95 -38.62
CA THR A 478 -14.32 -9.69 -37.20
C THR A 478 -12.98 -9.57 -36.49
N ALA A 479 -12.82 -8.53 -35.67
CA ALA A 479 -11.65 -8.31 -34.82
C ALA A 479 -11.25 -9.60 -34.08
N ARG A 480 -10.17 -10.24 -34.55
CA ARG A 480 -9.43 -11.26 -33.81
C ARG A 480 -8.17 -10.59 -33.29
N ASP A 481 -7.93 -10.72 -31.99
CA ASP A 481 -6.85 -10.14 -31.18
C ASP A 481 -5.64 -9.59 -31.96
N SER A 482 -5.47 -8.26 -31.98
CA SER A 482 -4.35 -7.56 -32.65
C SER A 482 -2.95 -7.94 -32.13
N ASN A 483 -2.87 -8.66 -31.01
CA ASN A 483 -1.63 -9.09 -30.35
C ASN A 483 -1.25 -10.55 -30.59
N ARG A 484 -2.09 -11.32 -31.30
CA ARG A 484 -1.83 -12.72 -31.65
C ARG A 484 -1.80 -12.90 -33.16
N LEU A 485 -0.85 -13.71 -33.62
CA LEU A 485 -0.69 -14.06 -35.02
C LEU A 485 -0.49 -15.57 -35.11
N THR A 486 -1.04 -16.21 -36.14
CA THR A 486 -0.75 -17.62 -36.43
C THR A 486 -0.33 -17.75 -37.88
N VAL A 487 0.84 -18.34 -38.11
CA VAL A 487 1.41 -18.62 -39.43
C VAL A 487 2.02 -20.00 -39.38
N GLY A 488 1.71 -20.86 -40.35
CA GLY A 488 2.25 -22.21 -40.45
C GLY A 488 2.06 -23.05 -39.18
N GLY A 489 0.90 -22.90 -38.51
CA GLY A 489 0.61 -23.61 -37.26
C GLY A 489 1.38 -23.12 -36.02
N ILE A 490 2.18 -22.05 -36.12
CA ILE A 490 2.90 -21.45 -34.99
C ILE A 490 2.11 -20.22 -34.48
N GLU A 491 1.80 -20.20 -33.18
CA GLU A 491 1.25 -19.02 -32.51
C GLU A 491 2.37 -18.03 -32.17
N PHE A 492 2.20 -16.77 -32.53
CA PHE A 492 3.10 -15.68 -32.23
C PHE A 492 2.41 -14.59 -31.40
N VAL A 493 3.24 -13.90 -30.63
CA VAL A 493 2.87 -12.84 -29.69
C VAL A 493 3.53 -11.54 -30.13
N LYS A 494 2.75 -10.48 -30.28
CA LYS A 494 3.29 -9.17 -30.65
C LYS A 494 4.20 -8.62 -29.53
N ILE A 495 5.41 -8.22 -29.91
CA ILE A 495 6.33 -7.45 -29.07
C ILE A 495 6.43 -6.04 -29.66
N PRO A 496 5.96 -5.01 -28.93
CA PRO A 496 5.98 -3.65 -29.43
C PRO A 496 7.41 -3.12 -29.64
N LYS A 497 7.57 -2.22 -30.62
CA LYS A 497 8.76 -1.40 -30.79
C LYS A 497 9.04 -0.50 -29.58
N GLY A 498 10.23 0.07 -29.52
CA GLY A 498 10.67 1.03 -28.52
C GLY A 498 11.76 0.51 -27.59
N SER A 499 12.23 1.39 -26.72
CA SER A 499 13.28 1.12 -25.75
C SER A 499 12.88 0.10 -24.68
N PHE A 500 13.86 -0.65 -24.20
CA PHE A 500 13.78 -1.45 -22.99
C PHE A 500 15.13 -1.49 -22.27
N LEU A 501 15.11 -1.86 -20.99
CA LEU A 501 16.33 -2.08 -20.21
C LEU A 501 16.89 -3.48 -20.47
N MET A 502 18.06 -3.54 -21.11
CA MET A 502 18.79 -4.77 -21.45
C MET A 502 19.99 -4.97 -20.52
N GLY A 503 20.24 -6.21 -20.08
CA GLY A 503 21.33 -6.58 -19.17
C GLY A 503 21.01 -6.36 -17.69
N SER A 504 22.00 -6.54 -16.84
CA SER A 504 21.90 -6.47 -15.38
C SER A 504 22.67 -5.28 -14.80
N LYS A 505 22.13 -4.71 -13.71
CA LYS A 505 22.78 -3.63 -12.97
C LYS A 505 24.14 -4.05 -12.43
N GLN A 506 25.02 -3.08 -12.22
CA GLN A 506 26.37 -3.33 -11.73
C GLN A 506 26.34 -3.97 -10.33
N GLU A 507 25.41 -3.51 -9.49
CA GLU A 507 25.20 -3.90 -8.09
C GLU A 507 24.46 -5.23 -7.95
N ASN A 508 23.89 -5.79 -9.03
CA ASN A 508 23.22 -7.08 -8.96
C ASN A 508 24.26 -8.18 -8.67
N GLU A 509 24.20 -8.75 -7.47
CA GLU A 509 25.16 -9.74 -6.97
C GLU A 509 25.03 -11.12 -7.63
N ILE A 510 23.83 -11.47 -8.10
CA ILE A 510 23.60 -12.75 -8.79
C ILE A 510 23.90 -12.67 -10.29
N ALA A 511 24.08 -11.46 -10.83
CA ALA A 511 24.48 -11.23 -12.21
C ALA A 511 25.94 -11.61 -12.48
N TYR A 512 26.23 -11.98 -13.72
CA TYR A 512 27.60 -12.22 -14.20
C TYR A 512 28.16 -10.99 -14.94
N ASP A 513 29.47 -10.92 -15.16
CA ASP A 513 30.06 -9.78 -15.87
C ASP A 513 29.66 -9.71 -17.34
N GLY A 514 29.35 -10.87 -17.96
CA GLY A 514 28.99 -10.97 -19.38
C GLY A 514 27.66 -10.32 -19.78
N GLU A 515 26.89 -9.86 -18.80
CA GLU A 515 25.54 -9.27 -18.89
C GLU A 515 25.47 -7.88 -18.24
N LYS A 516 26.62 -7.32 -17.80
CA LYS A 516 26.75 -5.98 -17.22
C LYS A 516 27.52 -5.06 -18.17
N PRO A 517 27.21 -3.75 -18.22
CA PRO A 517 26.19 -3.04 -17.43
C PRO A 517 24.80 -3.07 -18.08
N GLN A 518 23.76 -2.82 -17.30
CA GLN A 518 22.42 -2.56 -17.82
C GLN A 518 22.41 -1.27 -18.67
N GLN A 519 21.64 -1.27 -19.75
CA GLN A 519 21.52 -0.12 -20.65
C GLN A 519 20.16 -0.10 -21.37
N SER A 520 19.78 1.07 -21.88
CA SER A 520 18.62 1.25 -22.74
C SER A 520 18.96 0.80 -24.17
N VAL A 521 18.16 -0.11 -24.73
CA VAL A 521 18.27 -0.56 -26.12
C VAL A 521 16.96 -0.31 -26.83
N ASP A 522 16.99 0.40 -27.95
CA ASP A 522 15.82 0.67 -28.79
C ASP A 522 15.65 -0.39 -29.87
N LEU A 523 14.43 -0.94 -29.98
CA LEU A 523 14.02 -1.78 -31.11
C LEU A 523 13.04 -0.98 -31.97
N ALA A 524 13.47 -0.51 -33.14
CA ALA A 524 12.71 0.44 -33.96
C ALA A 524 11.44 -0.13 -34.63
N TYR A 525 11.14 -1.42 -34.44
CA TYR A 525 10.05 -2.12 -35.12
C TYR A 525 9.30 -3.06 -34.21
N ASP A 526 8.00 -3.23 -34.52
CA ASP A 526 7.21 -4.30 -33.95
C ASP A 526 7.68 -5.62 -34.57
N TYR A 527 7.72 -6.67 -33.76
CA TYR A 527 7.93 -8.03 -34.23
C TYR A 527 7.00 -8.96 -33.45
N TRP A 528 6.87 -10.21 -33.88
CA TRP A 528 6.10 -11.21 -33.17
C TRP A 528 6.98 -12.38 -32.81
N MET A 529 7.10 -12.67 -31.53
CA MET A 529 7.87 -13.80 -31.00
C MET A 529 6.97 -15.03 -30.95
N ALA A 530 7.46 -16.20 -31.37
CA ALA A 530 6.69 -17.44 -31.20
C ALA A 530 6.36 -17.61 -29.71
N ARG A 531 5.09 -17.92 -29.41
CA ARG A 531 4.61 -18.03 -28.03
C ARG A 531 5.32 -19.13 -27.27
N PHE A 532 5.64 -20.22 -27.96
CA PHE A 532 6.32 -21.39 -27.41
C PHE A 532 7.66 -21.61 -28.11
N ILE A 533 8.55 -22.35 -27.44
CA ILE A 533 9.71 -22.99 -28.07
C ILE A 533 9.20 -23.90 -29.18
N LEU A 534 9.93 -24.02 -30.29
CA LEU A 534 9.48 -24.89 -31.38
C LEU A 534 9.36 -26.33 -30.88
N THR A 535 8.21 -26.94 -31.11
CA THR A 535 7.91 -28.30 -30.63
C THR A 535 8.48 -29.37 -31.57
N ASN A 536 8.62 -30.61 -31.08
CA ASN A 536 9.02 -31.73 -31.93
C ASN A 536 8.04 -31.95 -33.10
N GLU A 537 6.74 -31.73 -32.90
CA GLU A 537 5.74 -31.87 -33.97
C GLU A 537 5.91 -30.81 -35.06
N GLN A 538 6.07 -29.53 -34.68
CA GLN A 538 6.31 -28.45 -35.65
C GLN A 538 7.65 -28.61 -36.36
N TYR A 539 8.68 -29.11 -35.66
CA TYR A 539 9.99 -29.36 -36.25
C TYR A 539 10.00 -30.58 -37.18
N ALA A 540 9.15 -31.58 -36.93
CA ALA A 540 9.03 -32.75 -37.79
C ALA A 540 8.52 -32.42 -39.21
N GLU A 541 7.71 -31.37 -39.38
CA GLU A 541 7.24 -30.92 -40.69
C GLU A 541 8.40 -30.57 -41.64
N PHE A 542 9.48 -29.97 -41.11
CA PHE A 542 10.70 -29.66 -41.87
C PHE A 542 11.40 -30.91 -42.43
N PHE A 543 11.32 -32.04 -41.72
CA PHE A 543 11.94 -33.28 -42.19
C PHE A 543 11.07 -33.99 -43.23
N GLY A 544 9.74 -33.88 -43.15
CA GLY A 544 8.82 -34.64 -43.99
C GLY A 544 9.11 -36.15 -43.86
N ASN A 545 9.59 -36.76 -44.94
CA ASN A 545 9.98 -38.18 -44.96
C ASN A 545 11.41 -38.46 -44.47
N ARG A 546 12.22 -37.42 -44.19
CA ARG A 546 13.57 -37.57 -43.65
C ARG A 546 13.52 -37.98 -42.17
N LYS A 547 14.60 -38.61 -41.68
CA LYS A 547 14.70 -39.05 -40.29
C LYS A 547 14.84 -37.83 -39.35
N HIS A 548 13.93 -37.72 -38.38
CA HIS A 548 14.01 -36.75 -37.30
C HIS A 548 15.22 -37.04 -36.38
N PRO A 549 15.95 -36.02 -35.88
CA PRO A 549 17.18 -36.22 -35.09
C PRO A 549 16.92 -36.89 -33.74
N VAL A 550 15.77 -36.62 -33.12
CA VAL A 550 15.35 -37.26 -31.86
C VAL A 550 14.57 -38.54 -32.15
N SER A 551 15.01 -39.66 -31.56
CA SER A 551 14.29 -40.93 -31.60
C SER A 551 13.04 -40.87 -30.73
N ASP A 552 11.95 -41.54 -31.13
CA ASP A 552 10.67 -41.55 -30.41
C ASP A 552 10.06 -40.16 -30.13
N TRP A 553 10.39 -39.15 -30.94
CA TRP A 553 9.88 -37.78 -30.79
C TRP A 553 8.34 -37.71 -30.78
N GLN A 554 7.66 -38.69 -31.38
CA GLN A 554 6.20 -38.82 -31.39
C GLN A 554 5.59 -39.07 -30.00
N LYS A 555 6.40 -39.50 -29.01
CA LYS A 555 5.97 -39.61 -27.61
C LYS A 555 6.09 -38.29 -26.85
N LYS A 556 6.77 -37.30 -27.44
CA LYS A 556 7.09 -35.98 -26.87
C LYS A 556 6.79 -34.87 -27.90
N LYS A 557 5.68 -35.00 -28.63
CA LYS A 557 5.31 -34.12 -29.75
C LYS A 557 5.25 -32.66 -29.36
N ASP A 558 4.70 -32.39 -28.18
CA ASP A 558 4.48 -31.09 -27.55
C ASP A 558 5.66 -30.62 -26.67
N HIS A 559 6.72 -31.40 -26.57
CA HIS A 559 7.97 -30.96 -25.95
C HIS A 559 8.81 -30.14 -26.94
N PRO A 560 9.74 -29.30 -26.46
CA PRO A 560 10.73 -28.64 -27.30
C PRO A 560 11.48 -29.59 -28.22
N ALA A 561 11.71 -29.15 -29.46
CA ALA A 561 12.69 -29.75 -30.35
C ALA A 561 14.09 -29.52 -29.79
N VAL A 562 14.86 -30.60 -29.65
CA VAL A 562 16.22 -30.61 -29.08
C VAL A 562 17.20 -31.36 -29.98
N ASN A 563 18.49 -31.31 -29.66
CA ASN A 563 19.58 -31.76 -30.53
C ASN A 563 19.63 -30.99 -31.86
N VAL A 564 19.29 -29.70 -31.79
CA VAL A 564 19.26 -28.79 -32.94
C VAL A 564 20.49 -27.88 -32.89
N SER A 565 21.25 -27.80 -33.98
CA SER A 565 22.33 -26.84 -34.11
C SER A 565 21.81 -25.50 -34.62
N TRP A 566 22.60 -24.43 -34.45
CA TRP A 566 22.23 -23.13 -35.01
C TRP A 566 22.02 -23.22 -36.53
N ASP A 567 22.88 -23.98 -37.21
CA ASP A 567 22.75 -24.24 -38.66
C ASP A 567 21.40 -24.88 -39.03
N ASP A 568 20.93 -25.89 -38.28
CA ASP A 568 19.63 -26.50 -38.56
C ASP A 568 18.48 -25.53 -38.33
N ALA A 569 18.59 -24.68 -37.30
CA ALA A 569 17.56 -23.71 -36.98
C ALA A 569 17.46 -22.64 -38.09
N MET A 570 18.58 -22.26 -38.69
CA MET A 570 18.60 -21.39 -39.87
C MET A 570 18.05 -22.07 -41.12
N GLU A 571 18.36 -23.36 -41.34
CA GLU A 571 17.75 -24.15 -42.43
C GLU A 571 16.23 -24.29 -42.26
N TYR A 572 15.76 -24.50 -41.02
CA TYR A 572 14.34 -24.50 -40.70
C TYR A 572 13.69 -23.16 -41.06
N CYS A 573 14.31 -22.04 -40.68
CA CYS A 573 13.80 -20.70 -41.02
C CYS A 573 13.71 -20.51 -42.55
N LYS A 574 14.74 -20.93 -43.30
CA LYS A 574 14.76 -20.86 -44.77
C LYS A 574 13.64 -21.70 -45.39
N TRP A 575 13.46 -22.93 -44.93
CA TRP A 575 12.38 -23.80 -45.37
C TRP A 575 11.00 -23.20 -45.04
N PHE A 576 10.79 -22.74 -43.81
CA PHE A 576 9.51 -22.18 -43.38
C PHE A 576 9.10 -20.97 -44.23
N ASN A 577 10.05 -20.06 -44.50
CA ASN A 577 9.80 -18.90 -45.35
C ASN A 577 9.42 -19.27 -46.79
N GLN A 578 9.94 -20.38 -47.31
CA GLN A 578 9.59 -20.90 -48.64
C GLN A 578 8.22 -21.59 -48.62
N THR A 579 7.98 -22.46 -47.64
CA THR A 579 6.76 -23.28 -47.54
C THR A 579 5.53 -22.45 -47.18
N HIS A 580 5.67 -21.49 -46.25
CA HIS A 580 4.57 -20.65 -45.77
C HIS A 580 4.60 -19.22 -46.32
N GLN A 581 5.27 -19.00 -47.46
CA GLN A 581 5.41 -17.68 -48.09
C GLN A 581 4.05 -16.98 -48.30
N GLY A 582 3.02 -17.74 -48.70
CA GLY A 582 1.67 -17.22 -48.91
C GLY A 582 1.04 -16.66 -47.63
N GLU A 583 1.17 -17.38 -46.52
CA GLU A 583 0.65 -16.97 -45.21
C GLU A 583 1.44 -15.77 -44.66
N LEU A 584 2.77 -15.80 -44.75
CA LEU A 584 3.64 -14.69 -44.34
C LEU A 584 3.35 -13.41 -45.13
N LYS A 585 3.08 -13.54 -46.43
CA LYS A 585 2.68 -12.40 -47.28
C LYS A 585 1.33 -11.85 -46.87
N ALA A 586 0.34 -12.72 -46.64
CA ALA A 586 -1.00 -12.34 -46.21
C ALA A 586 -1.02 -11.69 -44.81
N ALA A 587 -0.10 -12.10 -43.93
CA ALA A 587 0.07 -11.57 -42.57
C ALA A 587 0.80 -10.22 -42.48
N GLY A 588 1.02 -9.52 -43.60
CA GLY A 588 1.70 -8.22 -43.62
C GLY A 588 3.11 -8.25 -44.20
N ASN A 589 3.38 -9.18 -45.13
CA ASN A 589 4.69 -9.32 -45.77
C ASN A 589 5.82 -9.53 -44.76
N LEU A 590 5.63 -10.53 -43.91
CA LEU A 590 6.54 -10.91 -42.83
C LEU A 590 7.61 -11.89 -43.31
N ILE A 591 8.68 -12.01 -42.54
CA ILE A 591 9.71 -13.04 -42.68
C ILE A 591 9.97 -13.69 -41.32
N LEU A 592 10.16 -15.01 -41.31
CA LEU A 592 10.51 -15.79 -40.12
C LEU A 592 12.03 -15.93 -39.99
N ARG A 593 12.57 -15.70 -38.79
CA ARG A 593 13.98 -15.94 -38.46
C ARG A 593 14.18 -16.31 -36.99
N LEU A 594 15.42 -16.63 -36.63
CA LEU A 594 15.83 -16.63 -35.23
C LEU A 594 15.77 -15.19 -34.68
N PRO A 595 15.34 -15.00 -33.42
CA PRO A 595 15.41 -13.70 -32.77
C PRO A 595 16.86 -13.29 -32.56
N THR A 596 17.15 -12.00 -32.60
CA THR A 596 18.37 -11.45 -32.03
C THR A 596 18.33 -11.61 -30.51
N GLU A 597 19.50 -11.52 -29.89
CA GLU A 597 19.64 -11.54 -28.44
C GLU A 597 18.84 -10.43 -27.75
N ALA A 598 18.80 -9.22 -28.33
CA ALA A 598 18.04 -8.10 -27.79
C ALA A 598 16.52 -8.32 -27.91
N GLU A 599 16.05 -8.84 -29.04
CA GLU A 599 14.63 -9.21 -29.21
C GLU A 599 14.23 -10.31 -28.22
N TRP A 600 15.04 -11.37 -28.12
CA TRP A 600 14.77 -12.45 -27.18
C TRP A 600 14.64 -11.91 -25.75
N GLU A 601 15.59 -11.06 -25.32
CA GLU A 601 15.58 -10.52 -23.96
C GLU A 601 14.37 -9.64 -23.69
N LYS A 602 14.03 -8.73 -24.62
CA LYS A 602 12.84 -7.89 -24.49
C LYS A 602 11.59 -8.76 -24.37
N ALA A 603 11.42 -9.75 -25.24
CA ALA A 603 10.29 -10.67 -25.20
C ALA A 603 10.19 -11.45 -23.87
N ALA A 604 11.34 -11.77 -23.25
CA ALA A 604 11.42 -12.50 -21.99
C ALA A 604 11.06 -11.63 -20.78
N ARG A 605 11.60 -10.42 -20.69
CA ARG A 605 11.56 -9.61 -19.45
C ARG A 605 10.67 -8.37 -19.48
N GLY A 606 10.17 -8.00 -20.66
CA GLY A 606 9.45 -6.74 -20.85
C GLY A 606 10.36 -5.51 -20.84
N THR A 607 9.72 -4.35 -20.74
CA THR A 607 10.39 -3.04 -20.83
C THR A 607 11.29 -2.73 -19.62
N TYR A 608 10.87 -3.15 -18.42
CA TYR A 608 11.40 -2.65 -17.13
C TYR A 608 12.32 -3.64 -16.41
N ALA A 609 13.07 -4.43 -17.18
CA ALA A 609 14.18 -5.23 -16.69
C ALA A 609 13.85 -6.28 -15.60
N ASN A 610 12.75 -7.03 -15.71
CA ASN A 610 12.54 -8.16 -14.79
C ASN A 610 13.71 -9.18 -14.85
N GLU A 611 14.13 -9.74 -13.71
CA GLU A 611 15.19 -10.76 -13.66
C GLU A 611 14.70 -12.12 -14.22
N TRP A 612 13.43 -12.46 -13.98
CA TRP A 612 12.71 -13.58 -14.59
C TRP A 612 11.41 -13.08 -15.25
N PRO A 613 10.76 -13.84 -16.14
CA PRO A 613 9.62 -13.34 -16.92
C PRO A 613 8.47 -12.77 -16.08
N TRP A 614 8.28 -13.30 -14.87
CA TRP A 614 7.23 -12.90 -13.93
C TRP A 614 7.67 -11.89 -12.87
N GLY A 615 8.92 -11.42 -12.84
CA GLY A 615 9.39 -10.45 -11.86
C GLY A 615 10.78 -10.76 -11.30
N ASN A 616 11.07 -10.19 -10.11
CA ASN A 616 12.40 -10.20 -9.50
C ASN A 616 12.56 -11.22 -8.36
N ASP A 617 11.50 -11.97 -8.05
CA ASP A 617 11.54 -13.07 -7.08
C ASP A 617 11.43 -14.40 -7.84
N PHE A 618 12.46 -15.25 -7.74
CA PHE A 618 12.46 -16.55 -8.40
C PHE A 618 11.37 -17.47 -7.83
N ASP A 619 10.66 -18.17 -8.72
CA ASP A 619 9.68 -19.19 -8.36
C ASP A 619 9.91 -20.47 -9.18
N PRO A 620 10.38 -21.57 -8.56
CA PRO A 620 10.64 -22.82 -9.28
C PRO A 620 9.36 -23.51 -9.77
N LYS A 621 8.16 -23.05 -9.39
CA LYS A 621 6.89 -23.56 -9.90
C LYS A 621 6.50 -22.95 -11.24
N LYS A 622 7.19 -21.90 -11.70
CA LYS A 622 6.85 -21.14 -12.91
C LYS A 622 7.73 -21.48 -14.11
N CYS A 623 8.68 -22.40 -13.98
CA CYS A 623 9.59 -22.80 -15.04
C CYS A 623 10.11 -24.23 -14.83
N ASN A 624 10.76 -24.78 -15.87
CA ASN A 624 11.47 -26.06 -15.78
C ASN A 624 12.98 -25.83 -15.64
N THR A 625 13.46 -25.72 -14.40
CA THR A 625 14.88 -25.57 -14.04
C THR A 625 15.35 -26.72 -13.14
N ALA A 626 16.64 -26.76 -12.80
CA ALA A 626 17.21 -27.81 -11.95
C ALA A 626 16.50 -27.92 -10.58
N GLU A 627 16.00 -26.80 -10.04
CA GLU A 627 15.22 -26.72 -8.81
C GLU A 627 13.90 -27.51 -8.89
N GLY A 628 13.30 -27.57 -10.09
CA GLY A 628 12.04 -28.28 -10.35
C GLY A 628 12.19 -29.81 -10.46
N LYS A 629 13.44 -30.31 -10.60
CA LYS A 629 13.81 -31.74 -10.62
C LYS A 629 12.98 -32.61 -11.57
N LYS A 630 12.57 -32.07 -12.72
CA LYS A 630 11.80 -32.82 -13.74
C LYS A 630 12.66 -33.87 -14.47
N GLY A 631 13.97 -33.64 -14.56
CA GLY A 631 14.93 -34.58 -15.17
C GLY A 631 14.88 -34.64 -16.70
N GLY A 632 14.27 -33.64 -17.34
CA GLY A 632 14.16 -33.54 -18.79
C GLY A 632 13.24 -32.40 -19.20
N THR A 633 13.01 -32.27 -20.51
CA THR A 633 12.05 -31.28 -21.03
C THR A 633 10.62 -31.58 -20.58
N THR A 634 9.80 -30.54 -20.51
CA THR A 634 8.35 -30.63 -20.28
C THR A 634 7.60 -30.11 -21.52
N PRO A 635 6.31 -30.46 -21.69
CA PRO A 635 5.48 -29.85 -22.72
C PRO A 635 5.54 -28.33 -22.66
N VAL A 636 5.53 -27.68 -23.82
CA VAL A 636 5.52 -26.22 -23.90
C VAL A 636 4.23 -25.67 -23.29
N GLY A 637 4.32 -24.53 -22.61
CA GLY A 637 3.19 -23.89 -21.93
C GLY A 637 2.75 -24.54 -20.63
N ALA A 638 3.46 -25.57 -20.13
CA ALA A 638 3.09 -26.27 -18.89
C ALA A 638 3.03 -25.35 -17.65
N TYR A 639 3.70 -24.20 -17.70
CA TYR A 639 3.78 -23.24 -16.59
C TYR A 639 2.95 -21.97 -16.81
N SER A 640 2.24 -21.84 -17.93
CA SER A 640 1.48 -20.63 -18.26
C SER A 640 0.34 -20.35 -17.25
N SER A 641 -0.38 -21.38 -16.82
CA SER A 641 -1.44 -21.27 -15.81
C SER A 641 -0.93 -20.92 -14.41
N LEU A 642 0.37 -21.11 -14.16
CA LEU A 642 1.05 -20.76 -12.92
C LEU A 642 1.67 -19.34 -12.99
N GLY A 643 1.46 -18.63 -14.10
CA GLY A 643 1.99 -17.29 -14.32
C GLY A 643 3.47 -17.26 -14.71
N GLY A 644 3.97 -18.32 -15.37
CA GLY A 644 5.34 -18.39 -15.88
C GLY A 644 5.61 -17.64 -17.18
N ASP A 645 4.56 -17.17 -17.86
CA ASP A 645 4.69 -16.43 -19.12
C ASP A 645 5.30 -15.04 -18.89
N SER A 646 6.03 -14.55 -19.89
CA SER A 646 6.56 -13.18 -19.92
C SER A 646 5.46 -12.12 -19.89
N PRO A 647 5.79 -10.83 -19.67
CA PRO A 647 4.80 -9.76 -19.66
C PRO A 647 4.01 -9.69 -20.96
N TYR A 648 4.63 -10.01 -22.10
CA TYR A 648 3.96 -10.07 -23.40
C TYR A 648 3.17 -11.38 -23.62
N GLY A 649 3.45 -12.44 -22.84
CA GLY A 649 2.76 -13.71 -22.91
C GLY A 649 3.52 -14.82 -23.66
N CYS A 650 4.84 -14.69 -23.81
CA CYS A 650 5.69 -15.77 -24.29
C CYS A 650 5.93 -16.78 -23.15
N ALA A 651 5.61 -18.04 -23.40
CA ALA A 651 5.77 -19.13 -22.44
C ALA A 651 7.18 -19.74 -22.53
N ASP A 652 7.64 -20.31 -21.42
CA ASP A 652 8.92 -21.04 -21.32
C ASP A 652 10.14 -20.21 -21.75
N MET A 653 10.10 -18.88 -21.60
CA MET A 653 11.26 -18.02 -21.86
C MET A 653 12.42 -18.30 -20.89
N VAL A 654 12.16 -19.01 -19.80
CA VAL A 654 13.16 -19.41 -18.81
C VAL A 654 13.03 -20.89 -18.50
N GLY A 655 14.17 -21.59 -18.54
CA GLY A 655 14.24 -23.04 -18.35
C GLY A 655 13.76 -23.82 -19.57
N ASN A 656 13.44 -25.10 -19.34
CA ASN A 656 13.14 -26.10 -20.36
C ASN A 656 14.37 -26.35 -21.25
N VAL A 657 14.70 -25.48 -22.21
CA VAL A 657 15.88 -25.63 -23.07
C VAL A 657 16.54 -24.28 -23.35
N TRP A 658 17.84 -24.29 -23.57
CA TRP A 658 18.53 -23.15 -24.17
C TRP A 658 17.96 -22.87 -25.56
N GLU A 659 17.76 -21.60 -25.88
CA GLU A 659 17.25 -21.17 -27.18
C GLU A 659 18.36 -20.48 -28.00
N TRP A 660 18.64 -21.00 -29.20
CA TRP A 660 19.51 -20.33 -30.16
C TRP A 660 18.97 -18.96 -30.55
N THR A 661 19.86 -17.96 -30.59
CA THR A 661 19.57 -16.65 -31.18
C THR A 661 20.39 -16.46 -32.45
N HIS A 662 20.03 -15.44 -33.24
CA HIS A 662 20.79 -15.04 -34.41
C HIS A 662 22.16 -14.44 -34.05
N THR A 663 22.26 -13.83 -32.88
CA THR A 663 23.39 -12.99 -32.46
C THR A 663 24.68 -13.76 -32.18
N LEU A 664 25.80 -13.27 -32.72
CA LEU A 664 27.16 -13.67 -32.35
C LEU A 664 27.49 -13.26 -30.91
N PHE A 665 28.18 -14.14 -30.19
CA PHE A 665 28.63 -13.84 -28.83
C PHE A 665 29.79 -12.84 -28.83
N LYS A 666 29.45 -11.57 -28.60
CA LYS A 666 30.40 -10.46 -28.41
C LYS A 666 30.41 -9.92 -26.98
N LYS A 667 31.45 -9.17 -26.66
CA LYS A 667 31.64 -8.47 -25.37
C LYS A 667 30.46 -7.53 -25.12
N TYR A 668 30.03 -7.45 -23.85
CA TYR A 668 29.01 -6.51 -23.38
C TYR A 668 29.66 -5.13 -23.07
N PRO A 669 28.96 -3.99 -23.21
CA PRO A 669 27.53 -3.82 -23.52
C PRO A 669 27.09 -4.26 -24.91
N TYR A 670 25.79 -4.54 -25.06
CA TYR A 670 25.18 -4.80 -26.36
C TYR A 670 25.23 -3.54 -27.25
N ALA A 671 25.75 -3.67 -28.47
CA ALA A 671 25.82 -2.59 -29.45
C ALA A 671 25.19 -3.04 -30.76
N ALA A 672 24.06 -2.44 -31.12
CA ALA A 672 23.46 -2.64 -32.43
C ALA A 672 24.44 -2.17 -33.52
N GLY A 673 24.53 -2.91 -34.62
CA GLY A 673 25.36 -2.54 -35.77
C GLY A 673 26.85 -2.85 -35.66
N ASP A 674 27.33 -3.47 -34.56
CA ASP A 674 28.75 -3.88 -34.46
C ASP A 674 29.08 -5.14 -35.28
N GLY A 675 28.17 -5.59 -36.17
CA GLY A 675 28.27 -6.82 -36.94
C GLY A 675 28.00 -8.10 -36.13
N ARG A 676 27.40 -8.02 -34.94
CA ARG A 676 26.99 -9.21 -34.18
C ARG A 676 25.87 -10.01 -34.84
N GLU A 677 25.20 -9.43 -35.83
CA GLU A 677 24.15 -10.11 -36.58
C GLU A 677 24.65 -10.60 -37.95
N ASP A 678 25.95 -10.80 -38.15
CA ASP A 678 26.47 -11.38 -39.38
C ASP A 678 26.10 -12.88 -39.48
N GLU A 679 25.18 -13.25 -40.37
CA GLU A 679 24.77 -14.64 -40.65
C GLU A 679 25.94 -15.48 -41.19
N ALA A 680 26.85 -14.89 -41.98
CA ALA A 680 27.92 -15.62 -42.66
C ALA A 680 29.03 -16.05 -41.70
N SER A 681 29.19 -15.35 -40.57
CA SER A 681 30.17 -15.69 -39.55
C SER A 681 29.90 -17.06 -38.91
N ARG A 682 30.98 -17.81 -38.68
CA ARG A 682 30.96 -19.11 -37.98
C ARG A 682 31.39 -19.01 -36.51
N ALA A 683 31.53 -17.81 -35.98
CA ALA A 683 31.85 -17.62 -34.56
C ALA A 683 30.69 -18.07 -33.66
N ARG A 684 30.97 -18.22 -32.36
CA ARG A 684 30.00 -18.69 -31.36
C ARG A 684 28.75 -17.81 -31.35
N ARG A 685 27.58 -18.44 -31.26
CA ARG A 685 26.26 -17.78 -31.21
C ARG A 685 25.76 -17.77 -29.78
N VAL A 686 24.96 -16.77 -29.44
CA VAL A 686 24.34 -16.62 -28.13
C VAL A 686 23.23 -17.65 -27.96
N LEU A 687 23.10 -18.16 -26.73
CA LEU A 687 21.91 -18.87 -26.28
C LEU A 687 21.33 -18.20 -25.05
N ARG A 688 20.00 -18.28 -24.92
CA ARG A 688 19.22 -17.64 -23.86
C ARG A 688 18.28 -18.61 -23.14
N GLY A 689 17.79 -18.19 -21.97
CA GLY A 689 16.71 -18.86 -21.23
C GLY A 689 17.14 -19.91 -20.20
N GLY A 690 18.28 -20.58 -20.41
CA GLY A 690 18.67 -21.72 -19.57
C GLY A 690 17.83 -22.96 -19.85
N SER A 691 18.26 -24.12 -19.32
CA SER A 691 17.57 -25.39 -19.52
C SER A 691 17.11 -26.04 -18.22
N PHE A 692 16.44 -27.19 -18.31
CA PHE A 692 16.07 -28.03 -17.16
C PHE A 692 17.27 -28.51 -16.33
N LEU A 693 18.50 -28.37 -16.84
CA LEU A 693 19.75 -28.69 -16.12
C LEU A 693 20.33 -27.51 -15.34
N ASN A 694 19.84 -26.30 -15.59
CA ASN A 694 20.42 -25.08 -15.05
C ASN A 694 19.63 -24.54 -13.86
N ASN A 695 20.34 -23.90 -12.94
CA ASN A 695 19.73 -23.27 -11.77
C ASN A 695 19.16 -21.89 -12.10
N GLN A 696 18.44 -21.31 -11.14
CA GLN A 696 17.82 -19.98 -11.22
C GLN A 696 18.75 -18.88 -11.73
N ARG A 697 20.05 -18.94 -11.40
CA ARG A 697 21.03 -17.89 -11.72
C ARG A 697 21.37 -17.87 -13.21
N LEU A 698 21.46 -19.05 -13.81
CA LEU A 698 21.74 -19.27 -15.24
C LEU A 698 20.47 -19.16 -16.11
N ALA A 699 19.30 -19.22 -15.47
CA ALA A 699 18.00 -19.14 -16.12
C ALA A 699 17.37 -17.73 -16.01
N ARG A 700 18.17 -16.69 -15.71
CA ARG A 700 17.69 -15.29 -15.70
C ARG A 700 17.54 -14.77 -17.12
N CYS A 701 16.59 -13.85 -17.33
CA CYS A 701 16.37 -13.20 -18.61
C CYS A 701 17.65 -12.58 -19.23
N PRO A 702 18.48 -11.81 -18.50
CA PRO A 702 19.70 -11.22 -19.05
C PRO A 702 20.88 -12.20 -19.20
N PHE A 703 20.79 -13.42 -18.67
CA PHE A 703 21.93 -14.34 -18.74
C PHE A 703 22.22 -14.79 -20.17
N ARG A 704 23.51 -14.85 -20.50
CA ARG A 704 24.00 -15.15 -21.84
C ARG A 704 24.90 -16.38 -21.79
N ASN A 705 24.53 -17.42 -22.52
CA ASN A 705 25.42 -18.52 -22.83
C ASN A 705 25.87 -18.44 -24.29
N ASN A 706 26.84 -19.26 -24.70
CA ASN A 706 27.26 -19.34 -26.08
C ASN A 706 27.84 -20.71 -26.45
N TYR A 707 27.63 -21.12 -27.70
CA TYR A 707 28.22 -22.33 -28.26
C TYR A 707 28.59 -22.11 -29.73
N ASP A 708 29.44 -22.99 -30.25
CA ASP A 708 29.73 -23.04 -31.69
C ASP A 708 28.46 -23.42 -32.47
N PRO A 709 28.23 -22.86 -33.67
CA PRO A 709 26.97 -23.00 -34.40
C PRO A 709 26.63 -24.45 -34.80
N GLY A 710 27.62 -25.35 -34.84
CA GLY A 710 27.43 -26.77 -35.13
C GLY A 710 27.06 -27.64 -33.92
N ASN A 711 27.13 -27.09 -32.70
CA ASN A 711 26.87 -27.86 -31.48
C ASN A 711 25.40 -28.25 -31.34
N ARG A 712 25.15 -29.45 -30.81
CA ARG A 712 23.82 -30.03 -30.58
C ARG A 712 23.82 -30.73 -29.23
N TYR A 713 22.84 -30.41 -28.38
CA TYR A 713 22.65 -31.09 -27.09
C TYR A 713 21.15 -31.30 -26.84
N ASP A 714 20.84 -32.20 -25.92
CA ASP A 714 19.48 -32.60 -25.56
C ASP A 714 18.74 -31.53 -24.73
N ASP A 715 19.44 -30.46 -24.37
CA ASP A 715 18.92 -29.29 -23.66
C ASP A 715 19.04 -27.99 -24.48
N ILE A 716 19.34 -28.09 -25.79
CA ILE A 716 19.36 -26.97 -26.74
C ILE A 716 18.28 -27.13 -27.80
N GLY A 717 17.42 -26.13 -27.90
CA GLY A 717 16.42 -25.96 -28.95
C GLY A 717 16.47 -24.55 -29.54
N PHE A 718 15.33 -24.08 -30.05
CA PHE A 718 15.23 -22.74 -30.61
C PHE A 718 13.79 -22.24 -30.65
N ARG A 719 13.67 -20.92 -30.71
CA ARG A 719 12.44 -20.18 -30.93
C ARG A 719 12.63 -19.27 -32.13
N VAL A 720 11.52 -18.92 -32.76
CA VAL A 720 11.50 -18.11 -33.98
C VAL A 720 10.67 -16.84 -33.75
N CYS A 721 10.98 -15.79 -34.49
CA CYS A 721 10.16 -14.60 -34.56
C CYS A 721 9.80 -14.29 -36.01
N VAL A 722 8.75 -13.49 -36.20
CA VAL A 722 8.40 -12.89 -37.49
C VAL A 722 8.40 -11.38 -37.40
N LEU A 723 8.84 -10.73 -38.45
CA LEU A 723 8.93 -9.27 -38.56
C LEU A 723 8.73 -8.84 -40.01
N PRO A 724 8.44 -7.55 -40.29
CA PRO A 724 8.28 -7.10 -41.66
C PRO A 724 9.55 -7.30 -42.51
N HIS A 725 9.39 -7.71 -43.77
CA HIS A 725 10.53 -8.09 -44.62
C HIS A 725 11.52 -6.94 -44.89
N HIS A 726 11.08 -5.68 -44.89
CA HIS A 726 11.95 -4.52 -45.09
C HIS A 726 12.81 -4.17 -43.87
N THR A 727 12.49 -4.73 -42.69
CA THR A 727 13.25 -4.56 -41.45
C THR A 727 14.22 -5.70 -41.18
N SER A 728 14.25 -6.72 -42.04
CA SER A 728 15.18 -7.85 -41.93
C SER A 728 16.59 -7.55 -42.45
N GLY A 729 16.99 -6.28 -42.55
CA GLY A 729 18.35 -5.84 -42.95
C GLY A 729 19.41 -6.11 -41.90
N ILE A 730 19.26 -7.23 -41.19
CA ILE A 730 20.26 -7.91 -40.39
C ILE A 730 21.18 -8.67 -41.35
#